data_AF-B6KJ39-F1
#
_entry.id   AF-B6KJ39-F1
#
_cell.length_a   1.000
_cell.length_b   1.000
_cell.length_c   1.000
_cell.angle_alpha   90.00
_cell.angle_beta   90.00
_cell.angle_gamma   90.00
#
_symmetry.space_group_name_H-M   'P 1'
#
loop_
_entity.id
_entity.type
_entity.pdbx_description
1 polymer ?
#
loop_
_entity_poly.entity_id
_entity_poly.type
_entity_poly.pdbx_seq_one_letter_code
_entity_poly.pdbx_strand_id
1 'polypeptide(L)'
;MDLEAFVSLLRAVISPDPALRKEAERQIKEGKEKQPAALVSLVLQTVQTHSDDEVRLQAAVLFRSFFRGVIDSEGHVWRQLGDAERTQVKQILLHCLDTEKNKLVRNNICDTISDLASDLIPVDQWNDLGQVLLAMIQSGVPVKQQTGLKILSEIAPVLTEQLAAAAPLVCRIISACMASGQDVNTRVEAFALLVAVVEDMNKRVYKKFLPDAKTRAAPECPSVQLLVIDTLEATLRAGAEDDYALAERMMVSVIQLCEAEQGGGVSLLRPHLSQFCDYLLAISLIGQGQREAAEAAAAAGTAAAAAAQAAAASLGSTGALGADQGACVAATACATKTNDEETPEGLQNCRKYAIEALLCCVEQKSQVMLRVPNFLNRLLEALLMCMLDIRDSSYAKWLEEGEEEDEQRFFDVGEEGLDRICRAYSSDEDLAVGSRTQAASILLPALFNYVTTFLQRPEWEYRFVALMAISQTIEYVQEDQEEELDYIAKTLMRYLGDGDFRVRFAAAQAIGQMSLDQTPYVQEQFASEMLPLLIARMDDEVPRVQGHACAAFVNFSEEVEKAEMLKVASQVMEKLLTKIRPGTPKTVREHAVTCIAVVAGVLEESFVPYYSAVVPSLLDVITNSTALELRSLRGKAIECISIVGLSVSREQFAEDGKVAMEAMLQIAESTATCEDTKTSSCCSQATQHRCMDEEGDAVREYLTEALGRMCRAMGADFLVYLPRILPRLLEVLTVKPKELKAEEAEDDEDMTYVILDSNTSLGLKTSLLEEQSRALDLLCTITTVLQDPLTSASLSTAQFASGSFLQPLAEAVFPLLTHLLSEDIKQKALETMASLIGTCKQLVLQYARRAAQAQGEGQPQVEEEARRSGASVKEMLRAMTLRTCGEVFKSLQDEDGDVDSMVAEAAGLNDCLSKAGGEVFTDEEVAQQALNVFSALEKSFERRIDISARKNRQDEEVDEDDMLRLEEEDQQEQTLRSSLLEIVGTLMATHPKEFLRSKASEAAAAFVQQFLREDAPDEDKSVALYVCDDILQHLKEDGLSLWPLFMPRLIQCLLSSDARVLQAAAYGVQQGALLQQAFQPFVQEAAKNLLTAVNRSQKTKNKMEQAATDNTAAALGDLLRCYGGSMHEEEQRVLLSAWLGNLPLKQDETEGLRMHKFLMEAVLQNNAVVLGPNASNLPRLLQILCAVYRTDFSDSDLNEEIKKLFAQINASGQPAPLAALCQNFTAKEQKKLQKILK
;
A
#
# COMPACT_ATOMS: atom_id res chain seq x y z
N MET A 1 -35.65 -40.06 13.09
CA MET A 1 -36.52 -39.31 12.16
C MET A 1 -36.79 -40.21 10.97
N ASP A 2 -38.01 -40.25 10.44
CA ASP A 2 -38.32 -40.97 9.19
C ASP A 2 -38.31 -40.00 7.99
N LEU A 3 -38.42 -40.52 6.76
CA LEU A 3 -38.29 -39.74 5.53
C LEU A 3 -39.38 -38.67 5.40
N GLU A 4 -40.61 -38.95 5.82
CA GLU A 4 -41.74 -38.02 5.71
C GLU A 4 -41.63 -36.86 6.72
N ALA A 5 -41.15 -37.15 7.95
CA ALA A 5 -40.80 -36.11 8.91
C ALA A 5 -39.61 -35.26 8.44
N PHE A 6 -38.61 -35.86 7.80
CA PHE A 6 -37.47 -35.14 7.25
C PHE A 6 -37.84 -34.21 6.08
N VAL A 7 -38.69 -34.66 5.16
CA VAL A 7 -39.19 -33.78 4.08
C VAL A 7 -40.01 -32.61 4.63
N SER A 8 -40.80 -32.84 5.69
CA SER A 8 -41.53 -31.78 6.38
C SER A 8 -40.58 -30.77 7.05
N LEU A 9 -39.44 -31.25 7.57
CA LEU A 9 -38.38 -30.44 8.15
C LEU A 9 -37.70 -29.56 7.09
N LEU A 10 -37.34 -30.11 5.93
CA LEU A 10 -36.75 -29.36 4.81
C LEU A 10 -37.66 -28.21 4.34
N ARG A 11 -38.98 -28.46 4.25
CA ARG A 11 -39.96 -27.42 3.90
C ARG A 11 -40.11 -26.35 4.97
N ALA A 12 -39.88 -26.70 6.24
CA ALA A 12 -39.95 -25.74 7.35
C ALA A 12 -38.75 -24.78 7.38
N VAL A 13 -37.58 -25.19 6.88
CA VAL A 13 -36.37 -24.33 6.79
C VAL A 13 -36.59 -23.13 5.86
N ILE A 14 -37.35 -23.30 4.78
CA ILE A 14 -37.67 -22.21 3.84
C ILE A 14 -39.00 -21.51 4.15
N SER A 15 -39.61 -21.79 5.30
CA SER A 15 -40.87 -21.16 5.70
C SER A 15 -40.70 -19.65 5.88
N PRO A 16 -41.68 -18.82 5.47
CA PRO A 16 -41.70 -17.39 5.80
C PRO A 16 -41.94 -17.13 7.29
N ASP A 17 -42.33 -18.15 8.08
CA ASP A 17 -42.48 -18.06 9.54
C ASP A 17 -41.12 -18.25 10.26
N PRO A 18 -40.56 -17.22 10.91
CA PRO A 18 -39.26 -17.31 11.60
C PRO A 18 -39.23 -18.33 12.76
N ALA A 19 -40.37 -18.61 13.40
CA ALA A 19 -40.43 -19.55 14.52
C ALA A 19 -40.29 -21.00 14.02
N LEU A 20 -40.96 -21.32 12.91
CA LEU A 20 -40.86 -22.64 12.27
C LEU A 20 -39.47 -22.87 11.68
N ARG A 21 -38.86 -21.86 11.06
CA ARG A 21 -37.50 -21.93 10.51
C ARG A 21 -36.46 -22.21 11.60
N LYS A 22 -36.45 -21.40 12.67
CA LYS A 22 -35.51 -21.58 13.79
C LYS A 22 -35.64 -22.94 14.47
N GLU A 23 -36.87 -23.44 14.63
CA GLU A 23 -37.10 -24.76 15.20
C GLU A 23 -36.63 -25.88 14.26
N ALA A 24 -36.80 -25.72 12.95
CA ALA A 24 -36.31 -26.67 11.95
C ALA A 24 -34.77 -26.72 11.90
N GLU A 25 -34.11 -25.56 11.86
CA GLU A 25 -32.64 -25.42 11.93
C GLU A 25 -32.08 -26.03 13.22
N ARG A 26 -32.75 -25.81 14.37
CA ARG A 26 -32.37 -26.42 15.65
C ARG A 26 -32.41 -27.94 15.58
N GLN A 27 -33.45 -28.53 15.00
CA GLN A 27 -33.59 -29.98 14.86
C GLN A 27 -32.55 -30.59 13.90
N ILE A 28 -32.22 -29.88 12.81
CA ILE A 28 -31.14 -30.27 11.89
C ILE A 28 -29.79 -30.25 12.62
N LYS A 29 -29.50 -29.19 13.40
CA LYS A 29 -28.28 -29.09 14.20
C LYS A 29 -28.15 -30.22 15.22
N GLU A 30 -29.23 -30.51 15.97
CA GLU A 30 -29.23 -31.63 16.91
C GLU A 30 -29.03 -32.99 16.21
N GLY A 31 -29.58 -33.14 15.00
CA GLY A 31 -29.38 -34.33 14.17
C GLY A 31 -27.92 -34.49 13.73
N LYS A 32 -27.28 -33.39 13.31
CA LYS A 32 -25.85 -33.33 12.92
C LYS A 32 -24.95 -33.77 14.08
N GLU A 33 -25.23 -33.31 15.30
CA GLU A 33 -24.41 -33.61 16.49
C GLU A 33 -24.66 -35.01 17.08
N LYS A 34 -25.91 -35.47 17.11
CA LYS A 34 -26.29 -36.70 17.84
C LYS A 34 -26.40 -37.93 16.95
N GLN A 35 -26.79 -37.78 15.68
CA GLN A 35 -27.07 -38.89 14.75
C GLN A 35 -26.69 -38.55 13.29
N PRO A 36 -25.41 -38.18 13.02
CA PRO A 36 -24.96 -37.71 11.70
C PRO A 36 -25.20 -38.73 10.58
N ALA A 37 -24.89 -40.01 10.81
CA ALA A 37 -25.05 -41.07 9.80
C ALA A 37 -26.51 -41.28 9.37
N ALA A 38 -27.45 -41.20 10.32
CA ALA A 38 -28.87 -41.34 10.01
C ALA A 38 -29.39 -40.13 9.21
N LEU A 39 -28.93 -38.93 9.56
CA LEU A 39 -29.29 -37.70 8.85
C LEU A 39 -28.72 -37.69 7.43
N VAL A 40 -27.44 -38.03 7.25
CA VAL A 40 -26.79 -38.19 5.94
C VAL A 40 -27.53 -39.22 5.08
N SER A 41 -27.94 -40.36 5.66
CA SER A 41 -28.71 -41.38 4.94
C SER A 41 -30.07 -40.86 4.45
N LEU A 42 -30.80 -40.09 5.28
CA LEU A 42 -32.07 -39.46 4.90
C LEU A 42 -31.88 -38.44 3.78
N VAL A 43 -30.81 -37.65 3.84
CA VAL A 43 -30.49 -36.65 2.80
C VAL A 43 -30.16 -37.34 1.48
N LEU A 44 -29.26 -38.34 1.49
CA LEU A 44 -28.90 -39.12 0.30
C LEU A 44 -30.12 -39.82 -0.32
N GLN A 45 -30.99 -40.41 0.50
CA GLN A 45 -32.23 -41.02 0.03
C GLN A 45 -33.16 -39.99 -0.63
N THR A 46 -33.27 -38.80 -0.03
CA THR A 46 -34.12 -37.71 -0.55
C THR A 46 -33.59 -37.19 -1.89
N VAL A 47 -32.29 -36.91 -1.97
CA VAL A 47 -31.62 -36.45 -3.20
C VAL A 47 -31.73 -37.50 -4.31
N GLN A 48 -31.63 -38.79 -4.00
CA GLN A 48 -31.66 -39.84 -5.03
C GLN A 48 -33.08 -40.17 -5.54
N THR A 49 -34.10 -40.13 -4.67
CA THR A 49 -35.40 -40.78 -4.96
C THR A 49 -36.62 -39.87 -4.88
N HIS A 50 -36.52 -38.66 -4.31
CA HIS A 50 -37.68 -37.80 -4.11
C HIS A 50 -38.14 -37.15 -5.42
N SER A 51 -39.45 -37.19 -5.71
CA SER A 51 -39.99 -36.71 -6.99
C SER A 51 -40.06 -35.18 -7.10
N ASP A 52 -40.09 -34.47 -5.98
CA ASP A 52 -40.20 -33.00 -5.91
C ASP A 52 -38.81 -32.35 -5.96
N ASP A 53 -38.59 -31.52 -6.98
CA ASP A 53 -37.31 -30.83 -7.25
C ASP A 53 -36.92 -29.85 -6.14
N GLU A 54 -37.88 -29.15 -5.54
CA GLU A 54 -37.62 -28.16 -4.48
C GLU A 54 -37.12 -28.87 -3.21
N VAL A 55 -37.73 -30.01 -2.88
CA VAL A 55 -37.28 -30.85 -1.76
C VAL A 55 -35.90 -31.44 -2.01
N ARG A 56 -35.61 -31.88 -3.25
CA ARG A 56 -34.25 -32.34 -3.61
C ARG A 56 -33.22 -31.22 -3.53
N LEU A 57 -33.58 -30.00 -3.93
CA LEU A 57 -32.69 -28.83 -3.84
C LEU A 57 -32.36 -28.50 -2.38
N GLN A 58 -33.37 -28.40 -1.51
CA GLN A 58 -33.15 -28.15 -0.09
C GLN A 58 -32.33 -29.26 0.57
N ALA A 59 -32.56 -30.53 0.19
CA ALA A 59 -31.75 -31.64 0.64
C ALA A 59 -30.29 -31.52 0.18
N ALA A 60 -30.03 -31.14 -1.08
CA ALA A 60 -28.69 -30.97 -1.62
C ALA A 60 -27.93 -29.78 -1.00
N VAL A 61 -28.60 -28.64 -0.80
CA VAL A 61 -28.03 -27.48 -0.09
C VAL A 61 -27.66 -27.86 1.34
N LEU A 62 -28.57 -28.53 2.05
CA LEU A 62 -28.30 -29.03 3.39
C LEU A 62 -27.14 -30.04 3.39
N PHE A 63 -27.07 -30.92 2.38
CA PHE A 63 -25.99 -31.89 2.25
C PHE A 63 -24.63 -31.24 2.10
N ARG A 64 -24.52 -30.22 1.25
CA ARG A 64 -23.30 -29.43 1.07
C ARG A 64 -22.82 -28.85 2.41
N SER A 65 -23.72 -28.25 3.19
CA SER A 65 -23.41 -27.69 4.53
C SER A 65 -22.90 -28.71 5.56
N PHE A 66 -23.01 -30.02 5.29
CA PHE A 66 -22.46 -31.06 6.16
C PHE A 66 -20.98 -31.32 5.91
N PHE A 67 -20.51 -31.03 4.70
CA PHE A 67 -19.13 -31.25 4.26
C PHE A 67 -18.38 -29.96 3.93
N ARG A 68 -19.05 -28.81 4.14
CA ARG A 68 -18.50 -27.51 4.54
C ARG A 68 -17.29 -27.63 5.47
N GLY A 69 -16.05 -27.49 4.97
CA GLY A 69 -14.86 -27.29 5.82
C GLY A 69 -13.91 -28.48 6.02
N VAL A 70 -12.86 -28.29 6.85
CA VAL A 70 -11.74 -29.23 7.02
C VAL A 70 -12.24 -30.55 7.56
N ILE A 71 -12.08 -31.58 6.72
CA ILE A 71 -12.63 -32.90 6.93
C ILE A 71 -12.18 -33.59 8.24
N ASP A 72 -11.02 -33.19 8.76
CA ASP A 72 -10.35 -33.76 9.94
C ASP A 72 -10.76 -33.12 11.27
N SER A 73 -11.53 -32.04 11.27
CA SER A 73 -11.97 -31.38 12.52
C SER A 73 -12.84 -32.31 13.40
N GLU A 74 -12.70 -32.25 14.74
CA GLU A 74 -13.37 -33.18 15.67
C GLU A 74 -14.91 -33.14 15.56
N GLY A 75 -15.47 -32.01 15.13
CA GLY A 75 -16.90 -31.80 14.91
C GLY A 75 -17.40 -32.10 13.50
N HIS A 76 -16.53 -32.45 12.55
CA HIS A 76 -16.92 -32.62 11.15
C HIS A 76 -17.78 -33.87 10.93
N VAL A 77 -18.82 -33.76 10.09
CA VAL A 77 -19.74 -34.87 9.83
C VAL A 77 -19.00 -36.04 9.21
N TRP A 78 -18.08 -35.79 8.27
CA TRP A 78 -17.32 -36.84 7.61
C TRP A 78 -16.53 -37.72 8.58
N ARG A 79 -15.90 -37.10 9.61
CA ARG A 79 -15.13 -37.82 10.63
C ARG A 79 -16.02 -38.71 11.50
N GLN A 80 -17.27 -38.32 11.72
CA GLN A 80 -18.26 -39.06 12.49
C GLN A 80 -18.96 -40.18 11.71
N LEU A 81 -18.79 -40.23 10.38
CA LEU A 81 -19.25 -41.34 9.54
C LEU A 81 -18.28 -42.54 9.61
N GLY A 82 -18.80 -43.76 9.56
CA GLY A 82 -18.00 -44.97 9.38
C GLY A 82 -17.60 -45.19 7.92
N ASP A 83 -16.69 -46.13 7.68
CA ASP A 83 -16.16 -46.39 6.32
C ASP A 83 -17.25 -46.83 5.33
N ALA A 84 -18.27 -47.56 5.81
CA ALA A 84 -19.40 -47.98 4.99
C ALA A 84 -20.25 -46.78 4.56
N GLU A 85 -20.55 -45.87 5.49
CA GLU A 85 -21.30 -44.64 5.21
C GLU A 85 -20.53 -43.69 4.30
N ARG A 86 -19.22 -43.50 4.52
CA ARG A 86 -18.36 -42.69 3.65
C ARG A 86 -18.32 -43.23 2.22
N THR A 87 -18.19 -44.55 2.08
CA THR A 87 -18.23 -45.21 0.76
C THR A 87 -19.58 -45.00 0.09
N GLN A 88 -20.67 -45.09 0.86
CA GLN A 88 -22.02 -44.84 0.36
C GLN A 88 -22.22 -43.40 -0.11
N VAL A 89 -21.71 -42.40 0.63
CA VAL A 89 -21.74 -40.98 0.21
C VAL A 89 -21.08 -40.81 -1.14
N LYS A 90 -19.84 -41.29 -1.31
CA LYS A 90 -19.09 -41.20 -2.58
C LYS A 90 -19.86 -41.84 -3.73
N GLN A 91 -20.35 -43.07 -3.54
CA GLN A 91 -21.07 -43.80 -4.58
C GLN A 91 -22.38 -43.13 -4.99
N ILE A 92 -23.16 -42.62 -4.03
CA ILE A 92 -24.43 -41.96 -4.33
C ILE A 92 -24.20 -40.61 -4.99
N LEU A 93 -23.23 -39.81 -4.54
CA LEU A 93 -22.86 -38.55 -5.18
C LEU A 93 -22.49 -38.76 -6.66
N LEU A 94 -21.59 -39.73 -6.94
CA LEU A 94 -21.20 -40.06 -8.32
C LEU A 94 -22.39 -40.59 -9.16
N HIS A 95 -23.30 -41.34 -8.56
CA HIS A 95 -24.51 -41.81 -9.24
C HIS A 95 -25.49 -40.67 -9.55
N CYS A 96 -25.61 -39.69 -8.65
CA CYS A 96 -26.50 -38.54 -8.84
C CYS A 96 -26.01 -37.63 -9.97
N LEU A 97 -24.70 -37.56 -10.23
CA LEU A 97 -24.15 -36.84 -11.40
C LEU A 97 -24.70 -37.34 -12.74
N ASP A 98 -25.03 -38.64 -12.85
CA ASP A 98 -25.54 -39.25 -14.08
C ASP A 98 -27.08 -39.18 -14.20
N THR A 99 -27.78 -39.06 -13.07
CA THR A 99 -29.23 -39.25 -12.97
C THR A 99 -30.02 -37.98 -12.71
N GLU A 100 -29.43 -36.97 -12.07
CA GLU A 100 -30.11 -35.72 -11.71
C GLU A 100 -30.30 -34.80 -12.93
N LYS A 101 -31.55 -34.35 -13.11
CA LYS A 101 -31.97 -33.54 -14.26
C LYS A 101 -32.04 -32.07 -13.91
N ASN A 102 -32.41 -31.72 -12.68
CA ASN A 102 -32.54 -30.34 -12.24
C ASN A 102 -31.15 -29.68 -12.13
N LYS A 103 -30.96 -28.54 -12.80
CA LYS A 103 -29.68 -27.82 -12.85
C LYS A 103 -29.20 -27.39 -11.46
N LEU A 104 -30.10 -26.84 -10.63
CA LEU A 104 -29.74 -26.30 -9.31
C LEU A 104 -29.35 -27.42 -8.33
N VAL A 105 -30.07 -28.54 -8.35
CA VAL A 105 -29.74 -29.72 -7.53
C VAL A 105 -28.39 -30.29 -7.97
N ARG A 106 -28.18 -30.47 -9.28
CA ARG A 106 -26.92 -30.97 -9.83
C ARG A 106 -25.74 -30.06 -9.47
N ASN A 107 -25.90 -28.73 -9.54
CA ASN A 107 -24.85 -27.80 -9.16
C ASN A 107 -24.44 -27.96 -7.69
N ASN A 108 -25.41 -28.03 -6.76
CA ASN A 108 -25.09 -28.27 -5.34
C ASN A 108 -24.39 -29.62 -5.11
N ILE A 109 -24.75 -30.66 -5.88
CA ILE A 109 -24.06 -31.95 -5.85
C ILE A 109 -22.61 -31.80 -6.36
N CYS A 110 -22.39 -31.06 -7.46
CA CYS A 110 -21.04 -30.76 -7.96
C CYS A 110 -20.20 -30.09 -6.88
N ASP A 111 -20.72 -29.00 -6.31
CA ASP A 111 -19.99 -28.24 -5.29
C ASP A 111 -19.68 -29.13 -4.07
N THR A 112 -20.63 -29.98 -3.62
CA THR A 112 -20.39 -30.92 -2.51
C THR A 112 -19.28 -31.93 -2.85
N ILE A 113 -19.20 -32.39 -4.10
CA ILE A 113 -18.15 -33.29 -4.55
C ILE A 113 -16.82 -32.55 -4.55
N SER A 114 -16.77 -31.31 -5.04
CA SER A 114 -15.57 -30.49 -5.06
C SER A 114 -15.07 -30.21 -3.64
N ASP A 115 -15.94 -29.74 -2.73
CA ASP A 115 -15.63 -29.49 -1.31
C ASP A 115 -14.99 -30.75 -0.66
N LEU A 116 -15.59 -31.92 -0.86
CA LEU A 116 -15.05 -33.19 -0.33
C LEU A 116 -13.77 -33.65 -1.03
N ALA A 117 -13.66 -33.42 -2.34
CA ALA A 117 -12.53 -33.86 -3.14
C ALA A 117 -11.26 -33.06 -2.81
N SER A 118 -11.40 -31.76 -2.54
CA SER A 118 -10.31 -30.89 -2.10
C SER A 118 -9.57 -31.45 -0.88
N ASP A 119 -10.30 -32.03 0.08
CA ASP A 119 -9.69 -32.63 1.27
C ASP A 119 -9.29 -34.11 1.08
N LEU A 120 -10.04 -34.88 0.28
CA LEU A 120 -9.85 -36.33 0.18
C LEU A 120 -8.79 -36.77 -0.86
N ILE A 121 -8.55 -35.95 -1.88
CA ILE A 121 -7.57 -36.25 -2.93
C ILE A 121 -6.12 -36.18 -2.40
N PRO A 122 -5.69 -35.14 -1.65
CA PRO A 122 -4.32 -35.04 -1.14
C PRO A 122 -3.89 -36.22 -0.27
N VAL A 123 -4.85 -36.90 0.37
CA VAL A 123 -4.64 -38.06 1.25
C VAL A 123 -4.97 -39.41 0.59
N ASP A 124 -5.08 -39.45 -0.74
CA ASP A 124 -5.35 -40.66 -1.57
C ASP A 124 -6.65 -41.42 -1.22
N GLN A 125 -7.67 -40.71 -0.74
CA GLN A 125 -8.93 -41.32 -0.28
C GLN A 125 -10.06 -41.31 -1.33
N TRP A 126 -9.92 -40.70 -2.51
CA TRP A 126 -10.96 -40.69 -3.56
C TRP A 126 -10.42 -40.95 -4.98
N ASN A 127 -9.79 -42.10 -5.17
CA ASN A 127 -9.04 -42.43 -6.40
C ASN A 127 -9.87 -42.66 -7.68
N ASP A 128 -11.18 -42.92 -7.54
CA ASP A 128 -12.09 -43.19 -8.66
C ASP A 128 -12.69 -41.92 -9.31
N LEU A 129 -12.67 -40.77 -8.61
CA LEU A 129 -13.29 -39.53 -9.09
C LEU A 129 -12.70 -39.07 -10.44
N GLY A 130 -11.37 -39.07 -10.59
CA GLY A 130 -10.71 -38.63 -11.83
C GLY A 130 -11.12 -39.45 -13.07
N GLN A 131 -11.35 -40.76 -12.91
CA GLN A 131 -11.83 -41.61 -14.03
C GLN A 131 -13.28 -41.29 -14.40
N VAL A 132 -14.13 -41.00 -13.40
CA VAL A 132 -15.52 -40.62 -13.63
C VAL A 132 -15.59 -39.27 -14.35
N LEU A 133 -14.86 -38.26 -13.87
CA LEU A 133 -14.80 -36.94 -14.51
C LEU A 133 -14.33 -37.04 -15.96
N LEU A 134 -13.27 -37.80 -16.22
CA LEU A 134 -12.76 -38.02 -17.58
C LEU A 134 -13.82 -38.67 -18.49
N ALA A 135 -14.54 -39.69 -17.99
CA ALA A 135 -15.61 -40.34 -18.75
C ALA A 135 -16.79 -39.39 -19.03
N MET A 136 -17.11 -38.50 -18.09
CA MET A 136 -18.17 -37.49 -18.27
C MET A 136 -17.78 -36.45 -19.32
N ILE A 137 -16.55 -35.93 -19.26
CA ILE A 137 -15.98 -34.97 -20.22
C ILE A 137 -15.91 -35.57 -21.64
N GLN A 138 -15.61 -36.87 -21.75
CA GLN A 138 -15.52 -37.58 -23.03
C GLN A 138 -16.86 -38.12 -23.55
N SER A 139 -17.97 -37.93 -22.81
CA SER A 139 -19.26 -38.53 -23.15
C SER A 139 -19.94 -37.94 -24.39
N GLY A 140 -19.54 -36.73 -24.80
CA GLY A 140 -20.19 -35.96 -25.88
C GLY A 140 -21.59 -35.45 -25.53
N VAL A 141 -22.02 -35.57 -24.27
CA VAL A 141 -23.30 -35.04 -23.78
C VAL A 141 -23.05 -33.71 -23.05
N PRO A 142 -23.58 -32.56 -23.54
CA PRO A 142 -23.22 -31.24 -23.02
C PRO A 142 -23.32 -31.11 -21.50
N VAL A 143 -24.45 -31.53 -20.92
CA VAL A 143 -24.70 -31.46 -19.47
C VAL A 143 -23.66 -32.26 -18.67
N LYS A 144 -23.25 -33.44 -19.16
CA LYS A 144 -22.23 -34.26 -18.49
C LYS A 144 -20.85 -33.66 -18.63
N GLN A 145 -20.54 -33.09 -19.78
CA GLN A 145 -19.27 -32.41 -20.03
C GLN A 145 -19.13 -31.19 -19.11
N GLN A 146 -20.15 -30.34 -19.05
CA GLN A 146 -20.21 -29.16 -18.17
C GLN A 146 -19.98 -29.53 -16.71
N THR A 147 -20.71 -30.52 -16.21
CA THR A 147 -20.56 -31.02 -14.84
C THR A 147 -19.17 -31.57 -14.56
N GLY A 148 -18.59 -32.34 -15.49
CA GLY A 148 -17.26 -32.89 -15.33
C GLY A 148 -16.17 -31.82 -15.34
N LEU A 149 -16.29 -30.82 -16.20
CA LEU A 149 -15.36 -29.68 -16.30
C LEU A 149 -15.43 -28.79 -15.07
N LYS A 150 -16.64 -28.44 -14.60
CA LYS A 150 -16.85 -27.62 -13.40
C LYS A 150 -16.19 -28.24 -12.17
N ILE A 151 -16.43 -29.52 -11.90
CA ILE A 151 -15.80 -30.19 -10.75
C ILE A 151 -14.29 -30.22 -10.92
N LEU A 152 -13.80 -30.50 -12.14
CA LEU A 152 -12.36 -30.55 -12.41
C LEU A 152 -11.68 -29.18 -12.23
N SER A 153 -12.34 -28.08 -12.57
CA SER A 153 -11.80 -26.73 -12.33
C SER A 153 -11.75 -26.39 -10.84
N GLU A 154 -12.79 -26.72 -10.07
CA GLU A 154 -12.84 -26.44 -8.63
C GLU A 154 -11.82 -27.25 -7.82
N ILE A 155 -11.44 -28.46 -8.28
CA ILE A 155 -10.45 -29.32 -7.60
C ILE A 155 -9.05 -29.22 -8.23
N ALA A 156 -8.87 -28.40 -9.26
CA ALA A 156 -7.57 -28.18 -9.89
C ALA A 156 -6.47 -27.76 -8.90
N PRO A 157 -6.72 -26.83 -7.95
CA PRO A 157 -5.70 -26.41 -6.97
C PRO A 157 -5.09 -27.56 -6.15
N VAL A 158 -5.85 -28.62 -5.86
CA VAL A 158 -5.35 -29.78 -5.09
C VAL A 158 -4.76 -30.89 -5.96
N LEU A 159 -4.87 -30.76 -7.29
CA LEU A 159 -4.40 -31.74 -8.27
C LEU A 159 -3.14 -31.28 -9.03
N THR A 160 -2.40 -30.32 -8.50
CA THR A 160 -1.30 -29.63 -9.21
C THR A 160 -0.27 -30.58 -9.83
N GLU A 161 0.24 -31.55 -9.06
CA GLU A 161 1.23 -32.52 -9.55
C GLU A 161 0.64 -33.53 -10.56
N GLN A 162 -0.60 -33.98 -10.34
CA GLN A 162 -1.29 -34.94 -11.21
C GLN A 162 -1.65 -34.28 -12.57
N LEU A 163 -2.15 -33.05 -12.55
CA LEU A 163 -2.43 -32.26 -13.74
C LEU A 163 -1.14 -31.91 -14.49
N ALA A 164 -0.05 -31.60 -13.78
CA ALA A 164 1.25 -31.39 -14.40
C ALA A 164 1.79 -32.63 -15.09
N ALA A 165 1.69 -33.81 -14.46
CA ALA A 165 2.05 -35.08 -15.09
C ALA A 165 1.14 -35.42 -16.28
N ALA A 166 -0.14 -35.04 -16.23
CA ALA A 166 -1.14 -35.27 -17.26
C ALA A 166 -1.31 -34.10 -18.25
N ALA A 167 -0.41 -33.11 -18.25
CA ALA A 167 -0.58 -31.86 -19.00
C ALA A 167 -0.97 -32.05 -20.48
N PRO A 168 -0.39 -32.99 -21.27
CA PRO A 168 -0.81 -33.20 -22.66
C PRO A 168 -2.26 -33.70 -22.82
N LEU A 169 -2.81 -34.38 -21.82
CA LEU A 169 -4.21 -34.78 -21.80
C LEU A 169 -5.11 -33.60 -21.45
N VAL A 170 -4.75 -32.83 -20.41
CA VAL A 170 -5.48 -31.62 -20.00
C VAL A 170 -5.57 -30.60 -21.14
N CYS A 171 -4.45 -30.35 -21.84
CA CYS A 171 -4.41 -29.46 -23.01
C CYS A 171 -5.39 -29.89 -24.10
N ARG A 172 -5.46 -31.20 -24.40
CA ARG A 172 -6.38 -31.75 -25.40
C ARG A 172 -7.83 -31.63 -24.96
N ILE A 173 -8.12 -31.87 -23.68
CA ILE A 173 -9.47 -31.74 -23.12
C ILE A 173 -9.98 -30.31 -23.27
N ILE A 174 -9.20 -29.33 -22.80
CA ILE A 174 -9.56 -27.90 -22.88
C ILE A 174 -9.76 -27.50 -24.35
N SER A 175 -8.81 -27.81 -25.22
CA SER A 175 -8.88 -27.44 -26.65
C SER A 175 -10.09 -28.08 -27.35
N ALA A 176 -10.42 -29.34 -27.05
CA ALA A 176 -11.56 -30.02 -27.65
C ALA A 176 -12.90 -29.49 -27.11
N CYS A 177 -12.98 -29.16 -25.82
CA CYS A 177 -14.22 -28.67 -25.19
C CYS A 177 -14.50 -27.19 -25.52
N MET A 178 -13.47 -26.39 -25.82
CA MET A 178 -13.61 -25.01 -26.28
C MET A 178 -13.87 -24.86 -27.79
N ALA A 179 -13.86 -25.97 -28.55
CA ALA A 179 -14.02 -25.94 -30.00
C ALA A 179 -15.39 -25.40 -30.44
N SER A 180 -15.43 -24.77 -31.62
CA SER A 180 -16.62 -24.10 -32.17
C SER A 180 -17.87 -24.99 -32.35
N GLY A 181 -17.71 -26.32 -32.42
CA GLY A 181 -18.82 -27.27 -32.51
C GLY A 181 -19.41 -27.73 -31.16
N GLN A 182 -18.89 -27.23 -30.03
CA GLN A 182 -19.39 -27.54 -28.69
C GLN A 182 -20.47 -26.56 -28.24
N ASP A 183 -21.29 -26.96 -27.26
CA ASP A 183 -22.26 -26.09 -26.59
C ASP A 183 -21.55 -24.91 -25.90
N VAL A 184 -22.13 -23.70 -25.97
CA VAL A 184 -21.50 -22.48 -25.47
C VAL A 184 -21.19 -22.57 -23.97
N ASN A 185 -22.08 -23.16 -23.16
CA ASN A 185 -21.82 -23.34 -21.72
C ASN A 185 -20.66 -24.32 -21.49
N THR A 186 -20.57 -25.40 -22.28
CA THR A 186 -19.44 -26.35 -22.19
C THR A 186 -18.10 -25.65 -22.47
N ARG A 187 -18.09 -24.71 -23.42
CA ARG A 187 -16.89 -23.92 -23.74
C ARG A 187 -16.48 -23.00 -22.58
N VAL A 188 -17.45 -22.37 -21.91
CA VAL A 188 -17.22 -21.53 -20.73
C VAL A 188 -16.67 -22.35 -19.56
N GLU A 189 -17.22 -23.55 -19.27
CA GLU A 189 -16.66 -24.42 -18.22
C GLU A 189 -15.25 -24.92 -18.56
N ALA A 190 -14.96 -25.16 -19.85
CA ALA A 190 -13.61 -25.51 -20.28
C ALA A 190 -12.62 -24.35 -20.15
N PHE A 191 -13.10 -23.10 -20.33
CA PHE A 191 -12.32 -21.90 -20.08
C PHE A 191 -12.07 -21.69 -18.59
N ALA A 192 -13.06 -21.90 -17.72
CA ALA A 192 -12.86 -21.85 -16.26
C ALA A 192 -11.78 -22.84 -15.80
N LEU A 193 -11.72 -24.05 -16.37
CA LEU A 193 -10.62 -24.98 -16.12
C LEU A 193 -9.26 -24.46 -16.62
N LEU A 194 -9.23 -23.73 -17.74
CA LEU A 194 -7.99 -23.08 -18.20
C LEU A 194 -7.53 -22.01 -17.21
N VAL A 195 -8.45 -21.19 -16.69
CA VAL A 195 -8.17 -20.15 -15.70
C VAL A 195 -7.58 -20.78 -14.43
N ALA A 196 -8.23 -21.78 -13.86
CA ALA A 196 -7.73 -22.49 -12.67
C ALA A 196 -6.35 -23.14 -12.89
N VAL A 197 -6.08 -23.66 -14.11
CA VAL A 197 -4.77 -24.22 -14.49
C VAL A 197 -3.69 -23.14 -14.65
N VAL A 198 -4.06 -21.88 -14.85
CA VAL A 198 -3.11 -20.77 -15.00
C VAL A 198 -2.89 -20.05 -13.66
N GLU A 199 -3.94 -19.89 -12.84
CA GLU A 199 -3.88 -19.27 -11.51
C GLU A 199 -3.08 -20.12 -10.51
N ASP A 200 -3.46 -21.38 -10.30
CA ASP A 200 -2.91 -22.20 -9.20
C ASP A 200 -1.60 -22.94 -9.55
N MET A 201 -1.18 -22.90 -10.82
CA MET A 201 -0.07 -23.73 -11.29
C MET A 201 1.21 -22.95 -11.56
N ASN A 202 2.30 -23.45 -10.97
CA ASN A 202 3.67 -23.12 -11.37
C ASN A 202 3.82 -23.22 -12.91
N LYS A 203 4.59 -22.31 -13.54
CA LYS A 203 4.72 -22.07 -15.00
C LYS A 203 4.88 -23.33 -15.89
N ARG A 204 5.14 -24.50 -15.32
CA ARG A 204 5.37 -25.82 -15.96
C ARG A 204 4.21 -26.35 -16.81
N VAL A 205 2.96 -26.12 -16.42
CA VAL A 205 1.80 -26.73 -17.10
C VAL A 205 1.25 -25.84 -18.21
N TYR A 206 0.95 -24.58 -17.91
CA TYR A 206 0.41 -23.68 -18.93
C TYR A 206 1.44 -23.39 -20.04
N LYS A 207 2.77 -23.46 -19.78
CA LYS A 207 3.81 -23.39 -20.83
C LYS A 207 3.65 -24.49 -21.89
N LYS A 208 2.97 -25.60 -21.61
CA LYS A 208 2.67 -26.64 -22.61
C LYS A 208 1.57 -26.25 -23.60
N PHE A 209 0.80 -25.21 -23.28
CA PHE A 209 -0.17 -24.59 -24.20
C PHE A 209 0.49 -23.54 -25.11
N LEU A 210 1.76 -23.19 -24.87
CA LEU A 210 2.52 -22.33 -25.76
C LEU A 210 3.07 -23.17 -26.94
N PRO A 211 3.01 -22.66 -28.18
CA PRO A 211 3.59 -23.35 -29.33
C PRO A 211 5.13 -23.44 -29.20
N ASP A 212 5.68 -24.64 -29.33
CA ASP A 212 7.12 -24.87 -29.27
C ASP A 212 7.83 -24.28 -30.51
N ALA A 213 8.66 -23.26 -30.29
CA ALA A 213 9.36 -22.52 -31.35
C ALA A 213 10.27 -23.42 -32.24
N LYS A 214 10.63 -24.62 -31.78
CA LYS A 214 11.55 -25.54 -32.48
C LYS A 214 10.84 -26.60 -33.33
N THR A 215 9.55 -26.85 -33.13
CA THR A 215 8.79 -27.86 -33.89
C THR A 215 7.94 -27.21 -34.99
N ARG A 216 8.43 -27.27 -36.23
CA ARG A 216 7.69 -26.83 -37.46
C ARG A 216 6.51 -27.73 -37.85
N ALA A 217 6.08 -28.65 -36.98
CA ALA A 217 4.88 -29.43 -37.23
C ALA A 217 3.66 -28.54 -36.94
N ALA A 218 2.69 -28.50 -37.85
CA ALA A 218 1.41 -27.85 -37.56
C ALA A 218 0.83 -28.50 -36.28
N PRO A 219 0.42 -27.71 -35.27
CA PRO A 219 -0.13 -28.27 -34.04
C PRO A 219 -1.37 -29.11 -34.38
N GLU A 220 -1.54 -30.26 -33.73
CA GLU A 220 -2.70 -31.16 -33.92
C GLU A 220 -4.03 -30.52 -33.47
N CYS A 221 -3.97 -29.43 -32.71
CA CYS A 221 -5.09 -28.63 -32.21
C CYS A 221 -4.87 -27.14 -32.50
N PRO A 222 -5.95 -26.32 -32.62
CA PRO A 222 -5.85 -24.87 -32.67
C PRO A 222 -5.24 -24.35 -31.37
N SER A 223 -4.57 -23.20 -31.42
CA SER A 223 -3.96 -22.59 -30.25
C SER A 223 -5.06 -22.14 -29.27
N VAL A 224 -4.90 -22.45 -27.98
CA VAL A 224 -5.90 -22.16 -26.94
C VAL A 224 -6.22 -20.67 -26.85
N GLN A 225 -5.22 -19.82 -27.14
CA GLN A 225 -5.34 -18.36 -27.13
C GLN A 225 -6.43 -17.86 -28.08
N LEU A 226 -6.56 -18.46 -29.27
CA LEU A 226 -7.60 -18.10 -30.24
C LEU A 226 -8.99 -18.65 -29.83
N LEU A 227 -9.02 -19.78 -29.12
CA LEU A 227 -10.27 -20.35 -28.60
C LEU A 227 -10.87 -19.49 -27.49
N VAL A 228 -10.07 -18.71 -26.75
CA VAL A 228 -10.56 -17.73 -25.78
C VAL A 228 -11.42 -16.67 -26.50
N ILE A 229 -10.89 -16.06 -27.55
CA ILE A 229 -11.60 -15.04 -28.35
C ILE A 229 -12.87 -15.63 -28.97
N ASP A 230 -12.77 -16.81 -29.59
CA ASP A 230 -13.92 -17.47 -30.22
C ASP A 230 -15.02 -17.82 -29.20
N THR A 231 -14.64 -18.18 -27.97
CA THR A 231 -15.59 -18.52 -26.90
C THR A 231 -16.30 -17.26 -26.41
N LEU A 232 -15.56 -16.18 -26.21
CA LEU A 232 -16.13 -14.89 -25.86
C LEU A 232 -17.08 -14.35 -26.95
N GLU A 233 -16.74 -14.54 -28.23
CA GLU A 233 -17.67 -14.16 -29.32
C GLU A 233 -18.95 -15.00 -29.30
N ALA A 234 -18.85 -16.30 -29.03
CA ALA A 234 -20.01 -17.18 -28.95
C ALA A 234 -20.94 -16.83 -27.77
N THR A 235 -20.41 -16.47 -26.61
CA THR A 235 -21.22 -16.04 -25.46
C THR A 235 -21.92 -14.71 -25.72
N LEU A 236 -21.25 -13.73 -26.34
CA LEU A 236 -21.86 -12.46 -26.73
C LEU A 236 -22.97 -12.65 -27.78
N ARG A 237 -22.81 -13.60 -28.72
CA ARG A 237 -23.87 -13.96 -29.69
C ARG A 237 -25.09 -14.54 -28.97
N ALA A 238 -24.88 -15.47 -28.04
CA ALA A 238 -25.96 -16.06 -27.26
C ALA A 238 -26.69 -15.02 -26.40
N GLY A 239 -25.95 -14.09 -25.78
CA GLY A 239 -26.50 -13.03 -24.94
C GLY A 239 -27.45 -12.08 -25.67
N ALA A 240 -27.27 -11.86 -26.98
CA ALA A 240 -28.22 -11.08 -27.78
C ALA A 240 -29.63 -11.68 -27.83
N GLU A 241 -29.77 -12.98 -27.51
CA GLU A 241 -31.04 -13.69 -27.42
C GLU A 241 -31.47 -13.98 -25.96
N ASP A 242 -30.51 -14.06 -25.02
CA ASP A 242 -30.66 -14.54 -23.64
C ASP A 242 -29.82 -13.68 -22.67
N ASP A 243 -30.20 -12.40 -22.53
CA ASP A 243 -29.82 -11.40 -21.50
C ASP A 243 -28.33 -11.10 -21.19
N TYR A 244 -27.37 -11.75 -21.87
CA TYR A 244 -25.92 -11.59 -21.68
C TYR A 244 -25.32 -12.17 -20.39
N ALA A 245 -26.08 -12.80 -19.50
CA ALA A 245 -25.53 -13.33 -18.23
C ALA A 245 -24.36 -14.31 -18.42
N LEU A 246 -24.40 -15.16 -19.46
CA LEU A 246 -23.30 -16.09 -19.77
C LEU A 246 -22.05 -15.35 -20.30
N ALA A 247 -22.24 -14.24 -21.00
CA ALA A 247 -21.14 -13.41 -21.49
C ALA A 247 -20.47 -12.65 -20.34
N GLU A 248 -21.23 -12.14 -19.38
CA GLU A 248 -20.71 -11.52 -18.17
C GLU A 248 -19.85 -12.49 -17.37
N ARG A 249 -20.34 -13.71 -17.12
CA ARG A 249 -19.55 -14.77 -16.45
C ARG A 249 -18.24 -15.06 -17.20
N MET A 250 -18.28 -15.14 -18.53
CA MET A 250 -17.08 -15.35 -19.34
C MET A 250 -16.09 -14.18 -19.20
N MET A 251 -16.58 -12.94 -19.18
CA MET A 251 -15.74 -11.74 -19.03
C MET A 251 -15.05 -11.68 -17.66
N VAL A 252 -15.76 -12.04 -16.58
CA VAL A 252 -15.16 -12.17 -15.24
C VAL A 252 -14.02 -13.20 -15.25
N SER A 253 -14.22 -14.37 -15.87
CA SER A 253 -13.14 -15.35 -16.02
C SER A 253 -12.00 -14.87 -16.92
N VAL A 254 -12.24 -13.94 -17.85
CA VAL A 254 -11.18 -13.32 -18.65
C VAL A 254 -10.35 -12.35 -17.80
N ILE A 255 -10.99 -11.58 -16.92
CA ILE A 255 -10.31 -10.72 -15.93
C ILE A 255 -9.42 -11.58 -15.04
N GLN A 256 -9.97 -12.64 -14.44
CA GLN A 256 -9.23 -13.64 -13.64
C GLN A 256 -8.01 -14.21 -14.39
N LEU A 257 -8.18 -14.59 -15.66
CA LEU A 257 -7.05 -15.03 -16.49
C LEU A 257 -5.96 -13.94 -16.60
N CYS A 258 -6.36 -12.70 -16.84
CA CYS A 258 -5.44 -11.57 -16.98
C CYS A 258 -4.75 -11.22 -15.65
N GLU A 259 -5.42 -11.38 -14.51
CA GLU A 259 -4.93 -11.12 -13.15
C GLU A 259 -4.06 -12.23 -12.57
N ALA A 260 -4.14 -13.44 -13.13
CA ALA A 260 -3.43 -14.62 -12.64
C ALA A 260 -1.98 -14.34 -12.23
N GLU A 261 -1.59 -14.86 -11.06
CA GLU A 261 -0.33 -14.55 -10.38
C GLU A 261 0.90 -14.62 -11.32
N GLN A 262 1.86 -13.72 -11.08
CA GLN A 262 3.06 -13.57 -11.90
C GLN A 262 2.77 -13.24 -13.38
N GLY A 263 1.57 -12.75 -13.71
CA GLY A 263 1.13 -12.46 -15.07
C GLY A 263 1.08 -13.70 -15.97
N GLY A 264 0.70 -14.85 -15.40
CA GLY A 264 0.67 -16.14 -16.09
C GLY A 264 -0.26 -16.16 -17.30
N GLY A 265 -1.44 -15.56 -17.21
CA GLY A 265 -2.40 -15.54 -18.31
C GLY A 265 -2.02 -14.59 -19.44
N VAL A 266 -1.45 -13.41 -19.15
CA VAL A 266 -0.92 -12.52 -20.19
C VAL A 266 0.23 -13.21 -20.94
N SER A 267 1.09 -13.94 -20.20
CA SER A 267 2.16 -14.75 -20.78
C SER A 267 1.62 -15.87 -21.68
N LEU A 268 0.54 -16.54 -21.28
CA LEU A 268 -0.17 -17.52 -22.10
C LEU A 268 -0.70 -16.90 -23.39
N LEU A 269 -1.27 -15.70 -23.32
CA LEU A 269 -1.88 -14.98 -24.44
C LEU A 269 -0.87 -14.37 -25.41
N ARG A 270 0.39 -14.17 -24.99
CA ARG A 270 1.47 -13.51 -25.75
C ARG A 270 1.51 -13.79 -27.26
N PRO A 271 1.37 -15.03 -27.78
CA PRO A 271 1.38 -15.30 -29.22
C PRO A 271 0.27 -14.61 -30.02
N HIS A 272 -0.88 -14.35 -29.39
CA HIS A 272 -2.07 -13.73 -30.00
C HIS A 272 -2.56 -12.50 -29.21
N LEU A 273 -1.73 -11.94 -28.33
CA LEU A 273 -2.09 -10.86 -27.40
C LEU A 273 -2.61 -9.62 -28.12
N SER A 274 -2.01 -9.24 -29.25
CA SER A 274 -2.51 -8.12 -30.08
C SER A 274 -3.95 -8.34 -30.55
N GLN A 275 -4.30 -9.55 -31.00
CA GLN A 275 -5.64 -9.86 -31.50
C GLN A 275 -6.66 -9.90 -30.35
N PHE A 276 -6.24 -10.40 -29.19
CA PHE A 276 -7.04 -10.41 -27.97
C PHE A 276 -7.34 -8.98 -27.50
N CYS A 277 -6.33 -8.11 -27.41
CA CYS A 277 -6.49 -6.70 -27.05
C CYS A 277 -7.38 -5.95 -28.05
N ASP A 278 -7.17 -6.16 -29.35
CA ASP A 278 -8.00 -5.55 -30.39
C ASP A 278 -9.48 -5.91 -30.26
N TYR A 279 -9.77 -7.14 -29.85
CA TYR A 279 -11.12 -7.63 -29.65
C TYR A 279 -11.77 -7.06 -28.38
N LEU A 280 -11.05 -7.00 -27.26
CA LEU A 280 -11.55 -6.35 -26.03
C LEU A 280 -11.80 -4.85 -26.23
N LEU A 281 -10.88 -4.15 -26.91
CA LEU A 281 -11.07 -2.74 -27.30
C LEU A 281 -12.28 -2.54 -28.21
N ALA A 282 -12.59 -3.52 -29.06
CA ALA A 282 -13.79 -3.46 -29.88
C ALA A 282 -15.06 -3.65 -29.05
N ILE A 283 -15.03 -4.55 -28.05
CA ILE A 283 -16.15 -4.74 -27.12
C ILE A 283 -16.41 -3.46 -26.33
N SER A 284 -15.40 -2.86 -25.71
CA SER A 284 -15.59 -1.66 -24.87
C SER A 284 -16.24 -0.49 -25.63
N LEU A 285 -15.94 -0.36 -26.92
CA LEU A 285 -16.45 0.69 -27.81
C LEU A 285 -17.80 0.36 -28.48
N ILE A 286 -18.44 -0.77 -28.17
CA ILE A 286 -19.76 -1.12 -28.75
C ILE A 286 -20.76 0.02 -28.54
N GLY A 287 -21.36 0.48 -29.64
CA GLY A 287 -22.33 1.57 -29.62
C GLY A 287 -21.73 2.97 -29.59
N GLN A 288 -20.41 3.15 -29.55
CA GLN A 288 -19.79 4.48 -29.61
C GLN A 288 -19.25 4.79 -31.02
N GLY A 289 -20.09 5.42 -31.85
CA GLY A 289 -19.79 6.33 -32.98
C GLY A 289 -18.56 6.21 -33.90
N GLN A 290 -17.72 5.17 -33.87
CA GLN A 290 -16.48 5.11 -34.64
C GLN A 290 -16.42 3.96 -35.64
N ARG A 291 -16.06 4.35 -36.86
CA ARG A 291 -15.85 3.47 -38.02
C ARG A 291 -14.62 2.57 -37.85
N GLU A 292 -13.61 3.01 -37.10
CA GLU A 292 -12.35 2.29 -36.86
C GLU A 292 -12.52 1.13 -35.85
N ALA A 293 -13.32 1.32 -34.79
CA ALA A 293 -13.72 0.24 -33.89
C ALA A 293 -14.53 -0.85 -34.61
N ALA A 294 -15.41 -0.46 -35.54
CA ALA A 294 -16.17 -1.40 -36.38
C ALA A 294 -15.27 -2.14 -37.38
N GLU A 295 -14.26 -1.48 -37.95
CA GLU A 295 -13.28 -2.09 -38.85
C GLU A 295 -12.31 -3.04 -38.11
N ALA A 296 -11.88 -2.68 -36.90
CA ALA A 296 -11.09 -3.54 -36.00
C ALA A 296 -11.91 -4.75 -35.53
N ALA A 297 -13.17 -4.55 -35.12
CA ALA A 297 -14.11 -5.63 -34.77
C ALA A 297 -14.35 -6.58 -35.95
N ALA A 298 -14.52 -6.06 -37.16
CA ALA A 298 -14.68 -6.86 -38.36
C ALA A 298 -13.40 -7.65 -38.71
N ALA A 299 -12.22 -7.06 -38.51
CA ALA A 299 -10.93 -7.73 -38.72
C ALA A 299 -10.65 -8.82 -37.67
N ALA A 300 -10.90 -8.54 -36.39
CA ALA A 300 -10.78 -9.50 -35.29
C ALA A 300 -11.81 -10.62 -35.42
N GLY A 301 -13.06 -10.31 -35.79
CA GLY A 301 -14.10 -11.30 -36.09
C GLY A 301 -13.77 -12.16 -37.31
N THR A 302 -13.11 -11.59 -38.32
CA THR A 302 -12.58 -12.39 -39.46
C THR A 302 -11.46 -13.33 -39.00
N ALA A 303 -10.62 -12.89 -38.06
CA ALA A 303 -9.59 -13.73 -37.45
C ALA A 303 -10.18 -14.82 -36.55
N ALA A 304 -11.18 -14.51 -35.73
CA ALA A 304 -11.93 -15.47 -34.91
C ALA A 304 -12.65 -16.49 -35.79
N ALA A 305 -13.33 -16.06 -36.86
CA ALA A 305 -13.96 -16.95 -37.83
C ALA A 305 -12.94 -17.84 -38.56
N ALA A 306 -11.79 -17.28 -38.97
CA ALA A 306 -10.71 -18.06 -39.58
C ALA A 306 -10.07 -19.04 -38.58
N ALA A 307 -9.96 -18.66 -37.31
CA ALA A 307 -9.50 -19.52 -36.22
C ALA A 307 -10.51 -20.65 -35.92
N ALA A 308 -11.81 -20.35 -35.89
CA ALA A 308 -12.88 -21.33 -35.76
C ALA A 308 -12.90 -22.32 -36.92
N GLN A 309 -12.63 -21.85 -38.15
CA GLN A 309 -12.52 -22.68 -39.34
C GLN A 309 -11.25 -23.56 -39.34
N ALA A 310 -10.12 -23.01 -38.87
CA ALA A 310 -8.88 -23.75 -38.67
C ALA A 310 -9.01 -24.80 -37.55
N ALA A 311 -9.65 -24.45 -36.44
CA ALA A 311 -9.99 -25.31 -35.31
C ALA A 311 -10.87 -26.49 -35.74
N ALA A 312 -11.93 -26.20 -36.51
CA ALA A 312 -12.83 -27.22 -37.05
C ALA A 312 -12.11 -28.16 -38.04
N ALA A 313 -11.15 -27.65 -38.81
CA ALA A 313 -10.36 -28.46 -39.75
C ALA A 313 -9.34 -29.38 -39.05
N SER A 314 -8.78 -28.98 -37.89
CA SER A 314 -7.82 -29.77 -37.11
C SER A 314 -8.46 -30.89 -36.27
N LEU A 315 -9.74 -30.77 -35.89
CA LEU A 315 -10.42 -31.73 -35.01
C LEU A 315 -11.14 -32.89 -35.74
N GLY A 316 -10.97 -33.04 -37.06
CA GLY A 316 -11.32 -34.27 -37.78
C GLY A 316 -12.81 -34.65 -37.84
N SER A 317 -13.76 -33.74 -37.56
CA SER A 317 -15.18 -34.06 -37.75
C SER A 317 -15.63 -33.77 -39.19
N THR A 318 -15.70 -34.81 -40.01
CA THR A 318 -16.32 -34.74 -41.33
C THR A 318 -17.84 -34.56 -41.19
N GLY A 319 -18.36 -33.42 -41.66
CA GLY A 319 -19.70 -33.35 -42.21
C GLY A 319 -20.73 -32.50 -41.45
N ALA A 320 -21.16 -31.45 -42.15
CA ALA A 320 -22.49 -30.86 -42.10
C ALA A 320 -22.90 -30.05 -40.87
N LEU A 321 -22.40 -28.81 -40.76
CA LEU A 321 -23.18 -27.68 -40.26
C LEU A 321 -22.77 -26.42 -41.02
N GLY A 322 -23.75 -25.70 -41.57
CA GLY A 322 -23.52 -24.45 -42.27
C GLY A 322 -22.97 -23.42 -41.28
N ALA A 323 -21.73 -22.99 -41.50
CA ALA A 323 -21.21 -21.80 -40.84
C ALA A 323 -22.06 -20.62 -41.33
N ASP A 324 -22.94 -20.14 -40.47
CA ASP A 324 -23.56 -18.85 -40.67
C ASP A 324 -22.42 -17.83 -40.70
N GLN A 325 -22.18 -17.22 -41.87
CA GLN A 325 -21.19 -16.14 -42.04
C GLN A 325 -21.76 -14.85 -41.43
N GLY A 326 -22.21 -14.94 -40.17
CA GLY A 326 -22.78 -13.83 -39.43
C GLY A 326 -21.71 -12.79 -39.16
N ALA A 327 -22.07 -11.52 -39.31
CA ALA A 327 -21.21 -10.42 -38.88
C ALA A 327 -20.89 -10.55 -37.38
N CYS A 328 -19.70 -10.13 -36.96
CA CYS A 328 -19.30 -10.10 -35.54
C CYS A 328 -20.36 -9.34 -34.72
N VAL A 329 -20.65 -9.77 -33.49
CA VAL A 329 -21.64 -9.10 -32.63
C VAL A 329 -21.23 -7.66 -32.35
N ALA A 330 -19.95 -7.41 -32.06
CA ALA A 330 -19.43 -6.07 -31.91
C ALA A 330 -19.63 -5.23 -33.19
N ALA A 331 -19.40 -5.81 -34.37
CA ALA A 331 -19.63 -5.14 -35.65
C ALA A 331 -21.13 -4.89 -35.93
N THR A 332 -22.01 -5.81 -35.50
CA THR A 332 -23.47 -5.73 -35.70
C THR A 332 -24.08 -4.70 -34.75
N ALA A 333 -23.68 -4.72 -33.48
CA ALA A 333 -24.11 -3.77 -32.46
C ALA A 333 -23.59 -2.33 -32.75
N CYS A 334 -22.40 -2.20 -33.35
CA CYS A 334 -21.92 -0.90 -33.85
C CYS A 334 -22.74 -0.39 -35.06
N ALA A 335 -23.33 -1.27 -35.87
CA ALA A 335 -24.09 -0.90 -37.07
C ALA A 335 -25.57 -0.55 -36.78
N THR A 336 -26.13 -0.94 -35.64
CA THR A 336 -27.56 -0.78 -35.30
C THR A 336 -27.95 0.60 -34.73
N LYS A 337 -27.02 1.52 -34.49
CA LYS A 337 -27.33 2.88 -34.01
C LYS A 337 -27.86 3.82 -35.09
N THR A 338 -29.02 3.46 -35.63
CA THR A 338 -29.91 4.40 -36.34
C THR A 338 -31.26 4.59 -35.65
N ASN A 339 -31.58 3.83 -34.59
CA ASN A 339 -32.83 3.95 -33.84
C ASN A 339 -32.58 3.95 -32.31
N ASP A 340 -33.38 4.74 -31.58
CA ASP A 340 -33.29 5.11 -30.16
C ASP A 340 -33.51 3.97 -29.13
N GLU A 341 -33.03 2.74 -29.34
CA GLU A 341 -33.09 1.68 -28.32
C GLU A 341 -31.86 1.71 -27.39
N GLU A 342 -32.09 1.72 -26.08
CA GLU A 342 -31.05 1.65 -25.03
C GLU A 342 -30.27 0.33 -25.12
N THR A 343 -28.96 0.39 -24.84
CA THR A 343 -28.08 -0.80 -24.88
C THR A 343 -28.44 -1.72 -23.69
N PRO A 344 -28.62 -3.04 -23.89
CA PRO A 344 -28.94 -3.97 -22.80
C PRO A 344 -27.90 -3.90 -21.66
N GLU A 345 -28.36 -3.93 -20.41
CA GLU A 345 -27.53 -3.81 -19.20
C GLU A 345 -26.37 -4.80 -19.17
N GLY A 346 -26.61 -6.10 -19.37
CA GLY A 346 -25.55 -7.11 -19.39
C GLY A 346 -24.50 -6.89 -20.50
N LEU A 347 -24.88 -6.26 -21.63
CA LEU A 347 -23.91 -5.84 -22.66
C LEU A 347 -23.10 -4.62 -22.19
N GLN A 348 -23.69 -3.69 -21.44
CA GLN A 348 -22.95 -2.58 -20.83
C GLN A 348 -21.91 -3.09 -19.82
N ASN A 349 -22.26 -4.07 -18.99
CA ASN A 349 -21.33 -4.69 -18.06
C ASN A 349 -20.17 -5.38 -18.80
N CYS A 350 -20.46 -6.13 -19.87
CA CYS A 350 -19.42 -6.70 -20.73
C CYS A 350 -18.47 -5.64 -21.31
N ARG A 351 -18.93 -4.41 -21.60
CA ARG A 351 -18.07 -3.31 -22.06
C ARG A 351 -17.13 -2.83 -20.96
N LYS A 352 -17.62 -2.69 -19.72
CA LYS A 352 -16.81 -2.31 -18.55
C LYS A 352 -15.76 -3.38 -18.25
N TYR A 353 -16.16 -4.65 -18.17
CA TYR A 353 -15.24 -5.77 -17.97
C TYR A 353 -14.18 -5.90 -19.07
N ALA A 354 -14.46 -5.45 -20.29
CA ALA A 354 -13.45 -5.45 -21.36
C ALA A 354 -12.36 -4.40 -21.14
N ILE A 355 -12.70 -3.25 -20.57
CA ILE A 355 -11.71 -2.27 -20.11
C ILE A 355 -10.92 -2.85 -18.94
N GLU A 356 -11.59 -3.43 -17.95
CA GLU A 356 -10.95 -4.04 -16.79
C GLU A 356 -9.88 -5.07 -17.19
N ALA A 357 -10.24 -6.04 -18.03
CA ALA A 357 -9.29 -7.04 -18.53
C ALA A 357 -8.08 -6.45 -19.27
N LEU A 358 -8.24 -5.31 -19.96
CA LEU A 358 -7.14 -4.60 -20.62
C LEU A 358 -6.24 -3.90 -19.61
N LEU A 359 -6.80 -3.31 -18.55
CA LEU A 359 -6.05 -2.68 -17.45
C LEU A 359 -5.25 -3.75 -16.68
N CYS A 360 -5.87 -4.88 -16.33
CA CYS A 360 -5.17 -6.01 -15.69
C CYS A 360 -3.96 -6.48 -16.53
N CYS A 361 -4.09 -6.52 -17.86
CA CYS A 361 -2.96 -6.87 -18.73
C CYS A 361 -1.78 -5.90 -18.60
N VAL A 362 -2.07 -4.60 -18.47
CA VAL A 362 -1.05 -3.56 -18.31
C VAL A 362 -0.40 -3.64 -16.94
N GLU A 363 -1.17 -3.81 -15.88
CA GLU A 363 -0.68 -3.94 -14.50
C GLU A 363 0.19 -5.18 -14.31
N GLN A 364 -0.18 -6.29 -14.96
CA GLN A 364 0.54 -7.56 -14.80
C GLN A 364 1.78 -7.69 -15.68
N LYS A 365 1.81 -7.05 -16.86
CA LYS A 365 2.91 -7.17 -17.84
C LYS A 365 3.10 -5.88 -18.66
N SER A 366 3.40 -4.76 -17.99
CA SER A 366 3.47 -3.43 -18.60
C SER A 366 4.44 -3.36 -19.78
N GLN A 367 5.63 -3.98 -19.66
CA GLN A 367 6.65 -3.99 -20.73
C GLN A 367 6.22 -4.81 -21.95
N VAL A 368 5.54 -5.93 -21.74
CA VAL A 368 4.97 -6.71 -22.85
C VAL A 368 3.88 -5.91 -23.57
N MET A 369 3.02 -5.21 -22.84
CA MET A 369 1.91 -4.45 -23.42
C MET A 369 2.37 -3.26 -24.27
N LEU A 370 3.51 -2.62 -23.95
CA LEU A 370 4.09 -1.58 -24.81
C LEU A 370 4.50 -2.08 -26.20
N ARG A 371 4.78 -3.37 -26.33
CA ARG A 371 5.16 -3.99 -27.62
C ARG A 371 3.93 -4.32 -28.46
N VAL A 372 2.73 -4.23 -27.91
CA VAL A 372 1.49 -4.43 -28.65
C VAL A 372 1.24 -3.22 -29.56
N PRO A 373 1.16 -3.39 -30.90
CA PRO A 373 1.09 -2.26 -31.82
C PRO A 373 -0.14 -1.36 -31.59
N ASN A 374 0.08 -0.06 -31.47
CA ASN A 374 -0.96 0.97 -31.28
C ASN A 374 -1.89 0.77 -30.07
N PHE A 375 -1.59 -0.19 -29.19
CA PHE A 375 -2.45 -0.52 -28.05
C PHE A 375 -2.70 0.67 -27.13
N LEU A 376 -1.62 1.32 -26.69
CA LEU A 376 -1.66 2.44 -25.75
C LEU A 376 -2.59 3.57 -26.21
N ASN A 377 -2.45 4.01 -27.47
CA ASN A 377 -3.27 5.10 -28.02
C ASN A 377 -4.75 4.73 -28.11
N ARG A 378 -5.05 3.46 -28.41
CA ARG A 378 -6.43 2.97 -28.51
C ARG A 378 -7.08 2.75 -27.15
N LEU A 379 -6.30 2.31 -26.17
CA LEU A 379 -6.78 2.20 -24.79
C LEU A 379 -7.06 3.60 -24.22
N LEU A 380 -6.16 4.56 -24.40
CA LEU A 380 -6.39 5.96 -24.03
C LEU A 380 -7.67 6.53 -24.68
N GLU A 381 -7.87 6.26 -25.97
CA GLU A 381 -9.09 6.66 -26.66
C GLU A 381 -10.32 6.01 -26.03
N ALA A 382 -10.30 4.70 -25.77
CA ALA A 382 -11.42 3.99 -25.16
C ALA A 382 -11.77 4.55 -23.76
N LEU A 383 -10.77 4.82 -22.92
CA LEU A 383 -10.95 5.43 -21.60
C LEU A 383 -11.57 6.82 -21.69
N LEU A 384 -11.05 7.69 -22.57
CA LEU A 384 -11.62 9.02 -22.80
C LEU A 384 -13.04 8.97 -23.36
N MET A 385 -13.38 7.95 -24.14
CA MET A 385 -14.74 7.76 -24.66
C MET A 385 -15.69 7.21 -23.59
N CYS A 386 -15.21 6.41 -22.63
CA CYS A 386 -15.94 6.06 -21.42
C CYS A 386 -16.27 7.32 -20.59
N MET A 387 -15.30 8.23 -20.41
CA MET A 387 -15.55 9.52 -19.74
C MET A 387 -16.54 10.43 -20.50
N LEU A 388 -16.62 10.34 -21.83
CA LEU A 388 -17.60 11.11 -22.61
C LEU A 388 -19.05 10.60 -22.49
N ASP A 389 -19.27 9.50 -21.77
CA ASP A 389 -20.61 8.99 -21.45
C ASP A 389 -21.41 9.94 -20.55
N ILE A 390 -20.73 10.92 -19.94
CA ILE A 390 -21.32 12.05 -19.19
C ILE A 390 -22.37 12.88 -19.97
N ARG A 391 -22.51 12.62 -21.28
CA ARG A 391 -23.58 13.15 -22.13
C ARG A 391 -24.95 12.55 -21.83
N ASP A 392 -24.98 11.37 -21.24
CA ASP A 392 -26.23 10.72 -20.87
C ASP A 392 -26.95 11.55 -19.79
N SER A 393 -28.26 11.62 -19.91
CA SER A 393 -29.12 12.33 -18.96
C SER A 393 -29.09 11.75 -17.55
N SER A 394 -28.69 10.48 -17.38
CA SER A 394 -28.51 9.85 -16.05
C SER A 394 -27.53 10.64 -15.18
N TYR A 395 -26.49 11.22 -15.77
CA TYR A 395 -25.47 12.01 -15.06
C TYR A 395 -25.97 13.37 -14.56
N ALA A 396 -27.16 13.84 -14.97
CA ALA A 396 -27.63 15.19 -14.62
C ALA A 396 -27.71 15.41 -13.11
N LYS A 397 -28.20 14.41 -12.36
CA LYS A 397 -28.33 14.49 -10.90
C LYS A 397 -26.96 14.55 -10.22
N TRP A 398 -26.04 13.67 -10.62
CA TRP A 398 -24.65 13.71 -10.13
C TRP A 398 -23.96 15.04 -10.49
N LEU A 399 -24.20 15.58 -11.70
CA LEU A 399 -23.65 16.84 -12.17
C LEU A 399 -24.14 18.07 -11.37
N GLU A 400 -25.38 18.04 -10.86
CA GLU A 400 -25.98 19.17 -10.15
C GLU A 400 -25.84 19.05 -8.63
N GLU A 401 -26.08 17.85 -8.09
CA GLU A 401 -26.21 17.59 -6.65
C GLU A 401 -24.97 16.92 -6.05
N GLY A 402 -24.17 16.23 -6.86
CA GLY A 402 -22.99 15.48 -6.41
C GLY A 402 -23.31 14.20 -5.65
N GLU A 403 -24.53 13.67 -5.76
CA GLU A 403 -24.91 12.37 -5.20
C GLU A 403 -24.30 11.24 -6.04
N GLU A 404 -23.56 10.35 -5.39
CA GLU A 404 -23.00 9.13 -5.98
C GLU A 404 -24.09 8.06 -6.10
N GLU A 405 -23.99 7.22 -7.12
CA GLU A 405 -24.88 6.07 -7.33
C GLU A 405 -24.12 4.80 -6.95
N ASP A 406 -24.82 3.78 -6.44
CA ASP A 406 -24.21 2.54 -5.98
C ASP A 406 -23.55 1.72 -7.12
N GLU A 407 -23.91 2.00 -8.38
CA GLU A 407 -23.39 1.32 -9.57
C GLU A 407 -22.24 2.11 -10.22
N GLN A 408 -21.12 1.44 -10.52
CA GLN A 408 -19.98 2.05 -11.22
C GLN A 408 -20.38 2.51 -12.63
N ARG A 409 -20.18 3.79 -12.95
CA ARG A 409 -20.57 4.37 -14.25
C ARG A 409 -19.43 4.30 -15.25
N PHE A 410 -19.71 4.45 -16.55
CA PHE A 410 -18.65 4.47 -17.57
C PHE A 410 -17.65 5.61 -17.35
N PHE A 411 -18.12 6.76 -16.86
CA PHE A 411 -17.25 7.86 -16.47
C PHE A 411 -16.17 7.40 -15.47
N ASP A 412 -16.59 6.73 -14.40
CA ASP A 412 -15.72 6.28 -13.31
C ASP A 412 -14.69 5.26 -13.84
N VAL A 413 -15.13 4.30 -14.68
CA VAL A 413 -14.24 3.32 -15.36
C VAL A 413 -13.18 4.02 -16.22
N GLY A 414 -13.56 5.07 -16.94
CA GLY A 414 -12.64 5.81 -17.80
C GLY A 414 -11.63 6.64 -17.01
N GLU A 415 -12.08 7.29 -15.93
CA GLU A 415 -11.24 8.08 -15.03
C GLU A 415 -10.24 7.19 -14.29
N GLU A 416 -10.72 6.16 -13.59
CA GLU A 416 -9.89 5.19 -12.86
C GLU A 416 -8.88 4.49 -13.79
N GLY A 417 -9.31 4.13 -15.01
CA GLY A 417 -8.43 3.50 -15.98
C GLY A 417 -7.30 4.40 -16.48
N LEU A 418 -7.48 5.74 -16.50
CA LEU A 418 -6.39 6.68 -16.81
C LEU A 418 -5.34 6.72 -15.69
N ASP A 419 -5.77 6.61 -14.43
CA ASP A 419 -4.86 6.51 -13.29
C ASP A 419 -4.05 5.22 -13.34
N ARG A 420 -4.76 4.09 -13.42
CA ARG A 420 -4.15 2.74 -13.39
C ARG A 420 -3.14 2.53 -14.50
N ILE A 421 -3.42 3.02 -15.72
CA ILE A 421 -2.45 2.93 -16.83
C ILE A 421 -1.24 3.84 -16.60
N CYS A 422 -1.41 5.03 -16.02
CA CYS A 422 -0.29 5.89 -15.64
C CYS A 422 0.56 5.24 -14.55
N ARG A 423 -0.07 4.69 -13.50
CA ARG A 423 0.60 4.00 -12.40
C ARG A 423 1.43 2.83 -12.90
N ALA A 424 0.84 1.95 -13.71
CA ALA A 424 1.54 0.77 -14.24
C ALA A 424 2.73 1.10 -15.16
N TYR A 425 2.78 2.31 -15.74
CA TYR A 425 3.91 2.79 -16.56
C TYR A 425 4.82 3.77 -15.84
N SER A 426 4.47 4.16 -14.63
CA SER A 426 5.33 4.92 -13.73
C SER A 426 6.13 3.88 -12.97
N SER A 427 7.37 3.64 -13.42
CA SER A 427 8.28 2.82 -12.63
C SER A 427 8.39 3.47 -11.26
N ASP A 428 8.05 2.75 -10.19
CA ASP A 428 8.26 3.20 -8.82
C ASP A 428 9.65 3.86 -8.74
N GLU A 429 9.66 5.13 -8.35
CA GLU A 429 10.83 6.00 -8.44
C GLU A 429 12.04 5.49 -7.63
N ASP A 430 11.81 4.49 -6.77
CA ASP A 430 12.80 3.84 -5.93
C ASP A 430 13.53 2.66 -6.59
N LEU A 431 12.96 2.04 -7.63
CA LEU A 431 13.49 0.79 -8.20
C LEU A 431 14.24 0.99 -9.52
N ALA A 432 13.92 2.02 -10.31
CA ALA A 432 14.55 2.25 -11.60
C ALA A 432 15.70 3.26 -11.54
N VAL A 433 16.92 2.73 -11.41
CA VAL A 433 18.16 3.48 -11.63
C VAL A 433 18.19 4.10 -13.03
N GLY A 434 17.86 5.40 -13.13
CA GLY A 434 18.35 6.29 -14.18
C GLY A 434 17.59 6.34 -15.52
N SER A 435 16.34 5.87 -15.60
CA SER A 435 15.45 6.13 -16.74
C SER A 435 14.31 7.08 -16.34
N ARG A 436 13.87 7.95 -17.27
CA ARG A 436 12.57 8.63 -17.09
C ARG A 436 11.48 7.57 -16.98
N THR A 437 10.45 7.84 -16.19
CA THR A 437 9.26 6.98 -16.15
C THR A 437 8.69 6.83 -17.56
N GLN A 438 8.23 5.63 -17.89
CA GLN A 438 7.64 5.39 -19.23
C GLN A 438 6.34 6.17 -19.39
N ALA A 439 5.62 6.39 -18.28
CA ALA A 439 4.46 7.28 -18.22
C ALA A 439 4.79 8.70 -18.72
N ALA A 440 5.81 9.35 -18.15
CA ALA A 440 6.19 10.71 -18.54
C ALA A 440 6.74 10.82 -19.98
N SER A 441 7.41 9.77 -20.46
CA SER A 441 8.06 9.80 -21.77
C SER A 441 7.18 9.37 -22.95
N ILE A 442 6.12 8.59 -22.72
CA ILE A 442 5.27 8.00 -23.77
C ILE A 442 3.79 8.31 -23.55
N LEU A 443 3.26 7.98 -22.38
CA LEU A 443 1.82 8.01 -22.10
C LEU A 443 1.28 9.43 -21.94
N LEU A 444 1.88 10.24 -21.07
CA LEU A 444 1.43 11.61 -20.81
C LEU A 444 1.45 12.47 -22.10
N PRO A 445 2.52 12.48 -22.93
CA PRO A 445 2.49 13.21 -24.20
C PRO A 445 1.35 12.76 -25.13
N ALA A 446 1.01 11.48 -25.16
CA ALA A 446 -0.10 10.96 -25.97
C ALA A 446 -1.45 11.45 -25.42
N LEU A 447 -1.66 11.38 -24.11
CA LEU A 447 -2.87 11.89 -23.44
C LEU A 447 -3.04 13.40 -23.63
N PHE A 448 -1.97 14.19 -23.44
CA PHE A 448 -2.03 15.65 -23.58
C PHE A 448 -2.39 16.12 -25.00
N ASN A 449 -2.13 15.32 -26.03
CA ASN A 449 -2.62 15.60 -27.38
C ASN A 449 -4.16 15.52 -27.47
N TYR A 450 -4.77 14.53 -26.82
CA TYR A 450 -6.23 14.43 -26.72
C TYR A 450 -6.80 15.56 -25.87
N VAL A 451 -6.22 15.81 -24.69
CA VAL A 451 -6.61 16.91 -23.78
C VAL A 451 -6.61 18.25 -24.52
N THR A 452 -5.52 18.58 -25.23
CA THR A 452 -5.40 19.83 -26.00
C THR A 452 -6.50 19.94 -27.07
N THR A 453 -6.82 18.83 -27.74
CA THR A 453 -7.89 18.78 -28.75
C THR A 453 -9.26 18.97 -28.12
N PHE A 454 -9.52 18.32 -26.99
CA PHE A 454 -10.79 18.37 -26.28
C PHE A 454 -11.06 19.75 -25.66
N LEU A 455 -10.04 20.40 -25.08
CA LEU A 455 -10.16 21.76 -24.54
C LEU A 455 -10.55 22.80 -25.61
N GLN A 456 -10.24 22.56 -26.89
CA GLN A 456 -10.61 23.45 -27.99
C GLN A 456 -12.06 23.27 -28.49
N ARG A 457 -12.77 22.25 -27.99
CA ARG A 457 -14.15 21.95 -28.38
C ARG A 457 -15.15 22.92 -27.73
N PRO A 458 -16.16 23.40 -28.47
CA PRO A 458 -17.19 24.28 -27.92
C PRO A 458 -18.15 23.56 -26.97
N GLU A 459 -18.29 22.24 -27.08
CA GLU A 459 -19.14 21.45 -26.19
C GLU A 459 -18.47 21.27 -24.82
N TRP A 460 -19.25 21.42 -23.74
CA TRP A 460 -18.71 21.47 -22.39
C TRP A 460 -18.18 20.11 -21.93
N GLU A 461 -18.73 19.01 -22.46
CA GLU A 461 -18.40 17.63 -22.11
C GLU A 461 -16.94 17.32 -22.44
N TYR A 462 -16.47 17.75 -23.61
CA TYR A 462 -15.07 17.57 -23.99
C TYR A 462 -14.14 18.38 -23.09
N ARG A 463 -14.49 19.65 -22.80
CA ARG A 463 -13.67 20.49 -21.91
C ARG A 463 -13.64 19.92 -20.49
N PHE A 464 -14.78 19.45 -19.99
CA PHE A 464 -14.91 18.78 -18.70
C PHE A 464 -14.01 17.54 -18.63
N VAL A 465 -14.16 16.60 -19.57
CA VAL A 465 -13.36 15.36 -19.61
C VAL A 465 -11.86 15.67 -19.73
N ALA A 466 -11.48 16.68 -20.51
CA ALA A 466 -10.07 17.07 -20.61
C ALA A 466 -9.49 17.59 -19.29
N LEU A 467 -10.27 18.35 -18.52
CA LEU A 467 -9.84 18.85 -17.22
C LEU A 467 -9.79 17.74 -16.17
N MET A 468 -10.75 16.82 -16.20
CA MET A 468 -10.75 15.64 -15.30
C MET A 468 -9.60 14.69 -15.63
N ALA A 469 -9.31 14.47 -16.92
CA ALA A 469 -8.13 13.71 -17.33
C ALA A 469 -6.81 14.35 -16.88
N ILE A 470 -6.71 15.69 -16.90
CA ILE A 470 -5.57 16.40 -16.27
C ILE A 470 -5.56 16.12 -14.77
N SER A 471 -6.69 16.30 -14.08
CA SER A 471 -6.81 16.06 -12.64
C SER A 471 -6.28 14.68 -12.27
N GLN A 472 -6.68 13.65 -13.00
CA GLN A 472 -6.33 12.26 -12.69
C GLN A 472 -4.88 11.88 -13.01
N THR A 473 -4.18 12.66 -13.85
CA THR A 473 -2.86 12.25 -14.36
C THR A 473 -1.73 13.24 -14.05
N ILE A 474 -2.03 14.32 -13.32
CA ILE A 474 -1.05 15.37 -13.02
C ILE A 474 0.05 14.90 -12.06
N GLU A 475 -0.23 13.94 -11.18
CA GLU A 475 0.76 13.29 -10.30
C GLU A 475 1.94 12.70 -11.06
N TYR A 476 1.71 12.18 -12.25
CA TYR A 476 2.75 11.50 -13.04
C TYR A 476 3.62 12.47 -13.86
N VAL A 477 3.37 13.78 -13.81
CA VAL A 477 4.22 14.80 -14.45
C VAL A 477 5.47 15.02 -13.59
N GLN A 478 6.65 14.85 -14.18
CA GLN A 478 7.91 14.91 -13.42
C GLN A 478 8.22 16.33 -12.94
N GLU A 479 8.80 16.45 -11.75
CA GLU A 479 9.16 17.73 -11.13
C GLU A 479 10.10 18.60 -11.99
N ASP A 480 10.92 18.00 -12.87
CA ASP A 480 11.83 18.72 -13.75
C ASP A 480 11.15 19.33 -15.01
N GLN A 481 9.84 19.11 -15.18
CA GLN A 481 9.01 19.63 -16.27
C GLN A 481 8.27 20.93 -15.90
N GLU A 482 9.01 21.91 -15.36
CA GLU A 482 8.48 23.20 -14.91
C GLU A 482 7.66 23.93 -16.00
N GLU A 483 8.07 23.87 -17.27
CA GLU A 483 7.39 24.56 -18.38
C GLU A 483 6.00 23.95 -18.69
N GLU A 484 5.88 22.63 -18.62
CA GLU A 484 4.62 21.90 -18.77
C GLU A 484 3.67 22.20 -17.60
N LEU A 485 4.15 22.14 -16.36
CA LEU A 485 3.37 22.48 -15.16
C LEU A 485 2.86 23.93 -15.22
N ASP A 486 3.71 24.86 -15.66
CA ASP A 486 3.36 26.26 -15.88
C ASP A 486 2.21 26.44 -16.86
N TYR A 487 2.23 25.68 -17.95
CA TYR A 487 1.18 25.71 -18.98
C TYR A 487 -0.13 25.12 -18.46
N ILE A 488 -0.06 24.00 -17.74
CA ILE A 488 -1.22 23.35 -17.15
C ILE A 488 -1.88 24.27 -16.13
N ALA A 489 -1.12 24.80 -15.16
CA ALA A 489 -1.65 25.70 -14.13
C ALA A 489 -2.35 26.93 -14.74
N LYS A 490 -1.74 27.58 -15.74
CA LYS A 490 -2.35 28.71 -16.46
C LYS A 490 -3.60 28.32 -17.24
N THR A 491 -3.63 27.11 -17.78
CA THR A 491 -4.80 26.57 -18.48
C THR A 491 -5.95 26.34 -17.52
N LEU A 492 -5.70 25.71 -16.37
CA LEU A 492 -6.72 25.46 -15.34
C LEU A 492 -7.29 26.78 -14.77
N MET A 493 -6.42 27.76 -14.45
CA MET A 493 -6.82 29.09 -14.01
C MET A 493 -7.75 29.80 -15.01
N ARG A 494 -7.52 29.61 -16.31
CA ARG A 494 -8.38 30.16 -17.36
C ARG A 494 -9.77 29.51 -17.34
N TYR A 495 -9.87 28.20 -17.16
CA TYR A 495 -11.14 27.47 -17.19
C TYR A 495 -11.97 27.60 -15.90
N LEU A 496 -11.40 28.10 -14.80
CA LEU A 496 -12.18 28.59 -13.65
C LEU A 496 -13.19 29.68 -14.05
N GLY A 497 -12.95 30.39 -15.15
CA GLY A 497 -13.84 31.42 -15.70
C GLY A 497 -14.76 30.95 -16.83
N ASP A 498 -14.90 29.64 -17.09
CA ASP A 498 -15.74 29.12 -18.19
C ASP A 498 -17.23 29.49 -18.01
N GLY A 499 -17.95 29.60 -19.14
CA GLY A 499 -19.38 29.91 -19.14
C GLY A 499 -20.23 28.78 -18.56
N ASP A 500 -19.79 27.53 -18.69
CA ASP A 500 -20.49 26.36 -18.13
C ASP A 500 -20.00 26.05 -16.71
N PHE A 501 -20.93 25.88 -15.77
CA PHE A 501 -20.59 25.64 -14.36
C PHE A 501 -19.87 24.30 -14.14
N ARG A 502 -20.13 23.30 -14.99
CA ARG A 502 -19.49 21.97 -14.89
C ARG A 502 -18.01 22.06 -15.25
N VAL A 503 -17.67 22.88 -16.24
CA VAL A 503 -16.28 23.15 -16.62
C VAL A 503 -15.57 23.96 -15.53
N ARG A 504 -16.25 24.95 -14.92
CA ARG A 504 -15.70 25.66 -13.75
C ARG A 504 -15.44 24.73 -12.57
N PHE A 505 -16.35 23.79 -12.32
CA PHE A 505 -16.20 22.74 -11.31
C PHE A 505 -14.98 21.86 -11.60
N ALA A 506 -14.86 21.31 -12.83
CA ALA A 506 -13.74 20.46 -13.21
C ALA A 506 -12.39 21.20 -13.15
N ALA A 507 -12.37 22.49 -13.49
CA ALA A 507 -11.18 23.32 -13.33
C ALA A 507 -10.80 23.50 -11.86
N ALA A 508 -11.77 23.69 -10.96
CA ALA A 508 -11.51 23.76 -9.52
C ALA A 508 -11.00 22.41 -8.99
N GLN A 509 -11.61 21.29 -9.39
CA GLN A 509 -11.16 19.95 -9.05
C GLN A 509 -9.70 19.71 -9.47
N ALA A 510 -9.39 19.96 -10.74
CA ALA A 510 -8.04 19.78 -11.28
C ALA A 510 -7.01 20.71 -10.61
N ILE A 511 -7.39 21.92 -10.20
CA ILE A 511 -6.51 22.80 -9.41
C ILE A 511 -6.28 22.21 -8.02
N GLY A 512 -7.33 21.71 -7.36
CA GLY A 512 -7.22 21.06 -6.07
C GLY A 512 -6.28 19.84 -6.12
N GLN A 513 -6.41 19.02 -7.14
CA GLN A 513 -5.57 17.82 -7.33
C GLN A 513 -4.12 18.19 -7.67
N MET A 514 -3.91 19.09 -8.65
CA MET A 514 -2.58 19.63 -8.98
C MET A 514 -1.90 20.29 -7.77
N SER A 515 -2.68 20.87 -6.85
CA SER A 515 -2.13 21.45 -5.63
C SER A 515 -1.60 20.39 -4.68
N LEU A 516 -2.18 19.19 -4.63
CA LEU A 516 -1.66 18.11 -3.80
C LEU A 516 -0.42 17.51 -4.47
N ASP A 517 -0.54 17.10 -5.72
CA ASP A 517 0.45 16.24 -6.37
C ASP A 517 1.73 16.98 -6.80
N GLN A 518 1.68 18.30 -6.94
CA GLN A 518 2.81 19.13 -7.41
C GLN A 518 3.22 20.16 -6.34
N THR A 519 2.98 19.83 -5.08
CA THR A 519 3.44 20.59 -3.91
C THR A 519 4.97 20.50 -3.76
N PRO A 520 5.68 21.59 -3.37
CA PRO A 520 5.18 22.95 -3.14
C PRO A 520 5.29 23.86 -4.37
N TYR A 521 5.74 23.33 -5.51
CA TYR A 521 6.08 24.12 -6.71
C TYR A 521 4.94 25.04 -7.14
N VAL A 522 3.72 24.49 -7.23
CA VAL A 522 2.55 25.23 -7.73
C VAL A 522 2.17 26.38 -6.79
N GLN A 523 2.25 26.17 -5.48
CA GLN A 523 1.99 27.18 -4.45
C GLN A 523 3.03 28.30 -4.53
N GLU A 524 4.32 27.94 -4.59
CA GLU A 524 5.41 28.91 -4.68
C GLU A 524 5.32 29.79 -5.93
N GLN A 525 4.96 29.21 -7.08
CA GLN A 525 4.90 29.95 -8.35
C GLN A 525 3.60 30.73 -8.52
N PHE A 526 2.45 30.18 -8.12
CA PHE A 526 1.13 30.69 -8.54
C PHE A 526 0.28 31.29 -7.42
N ALA A 527 0.71 31.31 -6.15
CA ALA A 527 -0.13 31.80 -5.04
C ALA A 527 -0.73 33.20 -5.27
N SER A 528 0.06 34.13 -5.81
CA SER A 528 -0.39 35.50 -6.03
C SER A 528 -1.50 35.64 -7.09
N GLU A 529 -1.61 34.70 -8.03
CA GLU A 529 -2.63 34.67 -9.09
C GLU A 529 -3.79 33.72 -8.75
N MET A 530 -3.48 32.55 -8.18
CA MET A 530 -4.43 31.48 -7.89
C MET A 530 -5.37 31.82 -6.72
N LEU A 531 -4.84 32.34 -5.59
CA LEU A 531 -5.64 32.63 -4.40
C LEU A 531 -6.79 33.59 -4.69
N PRO A 532 -6.58 34.75 -5.36
CA PRO A 532 -7.70 35.63 -5.71
C PRO A 532 -8.75 34.99 -6.59
N LEU A 533 -8.37 34.10 -7.53
CA LEU A 533 -9.30 33.41 -8.42
C LEU A 533 -10.18 32.42 -7.65
N LEU A 534 -9.59 31.59 -6.80
CA LEU A 534 -10.33 30.63 -5.96
C LEU A 534 -11.26 31.36 -4.99
N ILE A 535 -10.77 32.40 -4.31
CA ILE A 535 -11.58 33.23 -3.40
C ILE A 535 -12.77 33.88 -4.13
N ALA A 536 -12.58 34.30 -5.39
CA ALA A 536 -13.67 34.84 -6.20
C ALA A 536 -14.71 33.77 -6.58
N ARG A 537 -14.28 32.52 -6.79
CA ARG A 537 -15.18 31.38 -7.11
C ARG A 537 -15.98 30.87 -5.90
N MET A 538 -15.60 31.21 -4.67
CA MET A 538 -16.44 30.95 -3.48
C MET A 538 -17.82 31.66 -3.53
N ASP A 539 -17.98 32.66 -4.41
CA ASP A 539 -19.24 33.37 -4.68
C ASP A 539 -19.93 32.94 -5.99
N ASP A 540 -19.56 31.79 -6.59
CA ASP A 540 -20.22 31.30 -7.81
C ASP A 540 -21.74 31.15 -7.63
N GLU A 541 -22.54 31.28 -8.68
CA GLU A 541 -23.99 31.18 -8.56
C GLU A 541 -24.44 29.75 -8.21
N VAL A 542 -23.63 28.75 -8.57
CA VAL A 542 -23.91 27.34 -8.34
C VAL A 542 -23.23 26.86 -7.05
N PRO A 543 -24.00 26.39 -6.04
CA PRO A 543 -23.44 25.92 -4.77
C PRO A 543 -22.37 24.82 -4.90
N ARG A 544 -22.51 23.93 -5.89
CA ARG A 544 -21.52 22.88 -6.16
C ARG A 544 -20.15 23.47 -6.54
N VAL A 545 -20.13 24.49 -7.40
CA VAL A 545 -18.90 25.22 -7.76
C VAL A 545 -18.35 25.99 -6.57
N GLN A 546 -19.21 26.60 -5.73
CA GLN A 546 -18.76 27.25 -4.50
C GLN A 546 -18.05 26.26 -3.57
N GLY A 547 -18.65 25.08 -3.33
CA GLY A 547 -18.08 24.03 -2.49
C GLY A 547 -16.73 23.54 -3.01
N HIS A 548 -16.64 23.24 -4.31
CA HIS A 548 -15.37 22.81 -4.91
C HIS A 548 -14.32 23.92 -5.00
N ALA A 549 -14.70 25.18 -5.17
CA ALA A 549 -13.74 26.28 -5.06
C ALA A 549 -13.16 26.39 -3.64
N CYS A 550 -13.97 26.10 -2.62
CA CYS A 550 -13.48 25.98 -1.24
C CYS A 550 -12.58 24.74 -1.06
N ALA A 551 -12.91 23.59 -1.65
CA ALA A 551 -12.05 22.39 -1.63
C ALA A 551 -10.68 22.66 -2.28
N ALA A 552 -10.68 23.21 -3.49
CA ALA A 552 -9.46 23.57 -4.20
C ALA A 552 -8.64 24.63 -3.44
N PHE A 553 -9.31 25.56 -2.75
CA PHE A 553 -8.64 26.52 -1.87
C PHE A 553 -7.98 25.85 -0.67
N VAL A 554 -8.60 24.84 -0.06
CA VAL A 554 -8.01 24.03 1.03
C VAL A 554 -6.72 23.40 0.54
N ASN A 555 -6.78 22.56 -0.50
CA ASN A 555 -5.61 21.85 -1.03
C ASN A 555 -4.50 22.81 -1.49
N PHE A 556 -4.84 23.91 -2.15
CA PHE A 556 -3.86 24.90 -2.57
C PHE A 556 -3.22 25.62 -1.39
N SER A 557 -4.00 25.97 -0.37
CA SER A 557 -3.54 26.89 0.68
C SER A 557 -2.76 26.23 1.81
N GLU A 558 -2.86 24.91 1.99
CA GLU A 558 -2.14 24.19 3.05
C GLU A 558 -0.64 24.46 3.02
N GLU A 559 -0.04 24.52 1.83
CA GLU A 559 1.40 24.69 1.60
C GLU A 559 1.77 26.10 1.08
N VAL A 560 0.86 27.07 1.23
CA VAL A 560 1.13 28.46 0.85
C VAL A 560 1.96 29.16 1.93
N GLU A 561 3.01 29.87 1.50
CA GLU A 561 3.75 30.74 2.42
C GLU A 561 2.84 31.73 3.14
N LYS A 562 2.99 31.81 4.47
CA LYS A 562 2.27 32.75 5.36
C LYS A 562 2.20 34.17 4.84
N ALA A 563 3.26 34.66 4.18
CA ALA A 563 3.33 36.01 3.61
C ALA A 563 2.32 36.25 2.46
N GLU A 564 2.04 35.23 1.63
CA GLU A 564 1.04 35.32 0.57
C GLU A 564 -0.38 35.20 1.13
N MET A 565 -0.62 34.28 2.07
CA MET A 565 -1.91 34.14 2.75
C MET A 565 -2.33 35.43 3.47
N LEU A 566 -1.39 36.11 4.14
CA LEU A 566 -1.65 37.39 4.81
C LEU A 566 -2.21 38.48 3.88
N LYS A 567 -1.87 38.46 2.58
CA LYS A 567 -2.37 39.45 1.60
C LYS A 567 -3.87 39.30 1.34
N VAL A 568 -4.40 38.08 1.49
CA VAL A 568 -5.80 37.74 1.18
C VAL A 568 -6.62 37.35 2.42
N ALA A 569 -5.98 37.12 3.57
CA ALA A 569 -6.60 36.64 4.81
C ALA A 569 -7.87 37.41 5.21
N SER A 570 -7.85 38.74 5.18
CA SER A 570 -9.03 39.53 5.56
C SER A 570 -10.20 39.30 4.60
N GLN A 571 -9.93 39.17 3.30
CA GLN A 571 -10.96 38.98 2.28
C GLN A 571 -11.58 37.59 2.37
N VAL A 572 -10.76 36.55 2.52
CA VAL A 572 -11.25 35.17 2.61
C VAL A 572 -12.00 34.96 3.93
N MET A 573 -11.49 35.44 5.06
CA MET A 573 -12.17 35.27 6.36
C MET A 573 -13.54 35.96 6.42
N GLU A 574 -13.71 37.13 5.79
CA GLU A 574 -15.01 37.80 5.69
C GLU A 574 -16.05 36.92 4.95
N LYS A 575 -15.64 36.27 3.86
CA LYS A 575 -16.49 35.35 3.10
C LYS A 575 -16.82 34.10 3.91
N LEU A 576 -15.82 33.45 4.49
CA LEU A 576 -15.99 32.20 5.24
C LEU A 576 -16.91 32.39 6.46
N LEU A 577 -16.75 33.49 7.21
CA LEU A 577 -17.64 33.83 8.33
C LEU A 577 -19.08 34.13 7.93
N THR A 578 -19.31 34.46 6.66
CA THR A 578 -20.67 34.59 6.10
C THR A 578 -21.21 33.22 5.70
N LYS A 579 -20.39 32.39 5.05
CA LYS A 579 -20.78 31.07 4.55
C LYS A 579 -21.05 30.07 5.67
N ILE A 580 -20.34 30.11 6.81
CA ILE A 580 -20.55 29.18 7.94
C ILE A 580 -21.94 29.26 8.58
N ARG A 581 -22.63 30.40 8.43
CA ARG A 581 -23.90 30.70 9.09
C ARG A 581 -25.05 29.79 8.63
N PRO A 582 -26.07 29.56 9.47
CA PRO A 582 -27.31 28.90 9.05
C PRO A 582 -27.97 29.64 7.87
N GLY A 583 -28.41 28.90 6.85
CA GLY A 583 -29.02 29.44 5.61
C GLY A 583 -28.16 29.28 4.36
N THR A 584 -26.86 29.01 4.51
CA THR A 584 -25.99 28.54 3.42
C THR A 584 -26.19 27.04 3.19
N PRO A 585 -26.11 26.52 1.95
CA PRO A 585 -26.17 25.08 1.67
C PRO A 585 -25.18 24.29 2.53
N LYS A 586 -25.60 23.10 3.01
CA LYS A 586 -24.82 22.25 3.91
C LYS A 586 -23.39 22.02 3.41
N THR A 587 -23.24 21.57 2.17
CA THR A 587 -21.93 21.27 1.55
C THR A 587 -20.99 22.48 1.55
N VAL A 588 -21.52 23.67 1.25
CA VAL A 588 -20.74 24.92 1.27
C VAL A 588 -20.34 25.31 2.70
N ARG A 589 -21.22 25.07 3.70
CA ARG A 589 -20.87 25.30 5.12
C ARG A 589 -19.75 24.38 5.58
N GLU A 590 -19.80 23.11 5.20
CA GLU A 590 -18.78 22.11 5.52
C GLU A 590 -17.41 22.52 4.99
N HIS A 591 -17.34 22.88 3.71
CA HIS A 591 -16.08 23.33 3.11
C HIS A 591 -15.61 24.67 3.69
N ALA A 592 -16.54 25.59 4.03
CA ALA A 592 -16.16 26.86 4.65
C ALA A 592 -15.50 26.66 6.02
N VAL A 593 -15.95 25.68 6.82
CA VAL A 593 -15.32 25.32 8.09
C VAL A 593 -13.90 24.79 7.87
N THR A 594 -13.71 23.90 6.89
CA THR A 594 -12.37 23.37 6.53
C THR A 594 -11.45 24.49 6.01
N CYS A 595 -11.92 25.41 5.18
CA CYS A 595 -11.12 26.57 4.75
C CYS A 595 -10.68 27.43 5.94
N ILE A 596 -11.53 27.62 6.96
CA ILE A 596 -11.14 28.37 8.17
C ILE A 596 -10.01 27.64 8.90
N ALA A 597 -10.07 26.30 8.97
CA ALA A 597 -9.02 25.50 9.59
C ALA A 597 -7.67 25.67 8.86
N VAL A 598 -7.66 25.59 7.53
CA VAL A 598 -6.44 25.80 6.72
C VAL A 598 -5.88 27.21 6.91
N VAL A 599 -6.73 28.25 6.83
CA VAL A 599 -6.27 29.64 7.05
C VAL A 599 -5.71 29.82 8.46
N ALA A 600 -6.30 29.17 9.47
CA ALA A 600 -5.76 29.18 10.83
C ALA A 600 -4.40 28.47 10.90
N GLY A 601 -4.27 27.29 10.28
CA GLY A 601 -3.02 26.53 10.20
C GLY A 601 -1.88 27.37 9.61
N VAL A 602 -2.09 27.96 8.44
CA VAL A 602 -1.08 28.77 7.71
C VAL A 602 -0.72 30.07 8.44
N LEU A 603 -1.71 30.75 9.05
CA LEU A 603 -1.46 32.01 9.73
C LEU A 603 -0.88 31.84 11.13
N GLU A 604 -1.09 30.69 11.77
CA GLU A 604 -0.66 30.40 13.14
C GLU A 604 -1.00 31.58 14.08
N GLU A 605 -0.02 32.10 14.82
CA GLU A 605 -0.19 33.23 15.74
C GLU A 605 -0.77 34.50 15.08
N SER A 606 -0.66 34.65 13.76
CA SER A 606 -1.24 35.77 13.02
C SER A 606 -2.75 35.63 12.78
N PHE A 607 -3.36 34.50 13.18
CA PHE A 607 -4.80 34.27 13.11
C PHE A 607 -5.59 34.97 14.23
N VAL A 608 -4.92 35.45 15.29
CA VAL A 608 -5.52 36.13 16.45
C VAL A 608 -6.60 37.17 16.13
N PRO A 609 -6.49 38.02 15.08
CA PRO A 609 -7.53 39.00 14.73
C PRO A 609 -8.90 38.38 14.43
N TYR A 610 -8.95 37.13 13.97
CA TYR A 610 -10.17 36.43 13.56
C TYR A 610 -10.74 35.53 14.67
N TYR A 611 -9.92 35.18 15.66
CA TYR A 611 -10.25 34.24 16.74
C TYR A 611 -11.60 34.52 17.42
N SER A 612 -11.83 35.79 17.81
CA SER A 612 -13.03 36.20 18.55
C SER A 612 -14.34 36.09 17.76
N ALA A 613 -14.28 36.01 16.44
CA ALA A 613 -15.45 35.78 15.59
C ALA A 613 -15.62 34.28 15.24
N VAL A 614 -14.50 33.57 15.08
CA VAL A 614 -14.47 32.17 14.63
C VAL A 614 -14.86 31.21 15.75
N VAL A 615 -14.21 31.26 16.91
CA VAL A 615 -14.38 30.26 17.97
C VAL A 615 -15.83 30.19 18.49
N PRO A 616 -16.51 31.32 18.78
CA PRO A 616 -17.92 31.25 19.17
C PRO A 616 -18.82 30.64 18.09
N SER A 617 -18.53 30.89 16.81
CA SER A 617 -19.28 30.33 15.67
C SER A 617 -19.07 28.81 15.56
N LEU A 618 -17.85 28.32 15.80
CA LEU A 618 -17.55 26.89 15.81
C LEU A 618 -18.23 26.19 16.99
N LEU A 619 -18.13 26.75 18.20
CA LEU A 619 -18.79 26.20 19.40
C LEU A 619 -20.31 26.13 19.24
N ASP A 620 -20.93 27.12 18.57
CA ASP A 620 -22.35 27.10 18.22
C ASP A 620 -22.68 25.92 17.29
N VAL A 621 -21.89 25.70 16.23
CA VAL A 621 -22.08 24.55 15.32
C VAL A 621 -21.94 23.23 16.08
N ILE A 622 -20.89 23.08 16.90
CA ILE A 622 -20.61 21.86 17.70
C ILE A 622 -21.77 21.55 18.65
N THR A 623 -22.30 22.57 19.32
CA THR A 623 -23.32 22.37 20.36
C THR A 623 -24.72 22.19 19.77
N ASN A 624 -25.05 22.92 18.70
CA ASN A 624 -26.43 23.05 18.23
C ASN A 624 -26.75 22.25 16.95
N SER A 625 -25.76 21.75 16.21
CA SER A 625 -25.98 20.97 14.97
C SER A 625 -26.14 19.47 15.27
N THR A 626 -27.15 19.10 16.07
CA THR A 626 -27.35 17.72 16.55
C THR A 626 -28.16 16.82 15.61
N ALA A 627 -28.68 17.36 14.50
CA ALA A 627 -29.44 16.60 13.51
C ALA A 627 -28.56 15.61 12.75
N LEU A 628 -29.13 14.46 12.33
CA LEU A 628 -28.44 13.40 11.59
C LEU A 628 -27.72 13.97 10.34
N GLU A 629 -28.45 14.74 9.54
CA GLU A 629 -27.94 15.35 8.31
C GLU A 629 -26.80 16.37 8.52
N LEU A 630 -26.59 16.87 9.74
CA LEU A 630 -25.56 17.86 10.08
C LEU A 630 -24.35 17.27 10.81
N ARG A 631 -24.27 15.94 10.94
CA ARG A 631 -23.18 15.26 11.66
C ARG A 631 -21.81 15.55 11.06
N SER A 632 -21.64 15.47 9.73
CA SER A 632 -20.37 15.78 9.06
C SER A 632 -19.94 17.22 9.32
N LEU A 633 -20.84 18.20 9.17
CA LEU A 633 -20.59 19.59 9.55
C LEU A 633 -20.14 19.75 11.02
N ARG A 634 -20.76 19.00 11.95
CA ARG A 634 -20.38 19.01 13.37
C ARG A 634 -18.97 18.45 13.57
N GLY A 635 -18.63 17.37 12.87
CA GLY A 635 -17.30 16.76 12.85
C GLY A 635 -16.21 17.71 12.32
N LYS A 636 -16.44 18.33 11.16
CA LYS A 636 -15.54 19.36 10.60
C LYS A 636 -15.36 20.57 11.52
N ALA A 637 -16.40 20.94 12.29
CA ALA A 637 -16.28 22.01 13.28
C ALA A 637 -15.42 21.61 14.49
N ILE A 638 -15.50 20.34 14.94
CA ILE A 638 -14.65 19.74 15.97
C ILE A 638 -13.18 19.73 15.51
N GLU A 639 -12.94 19.32 14.27
CA GLU A 639 -11.62 19.38 13.64
C GLU A 639 -11.10 20.84 13.59
N CYS A 640 -11.88 21.75 13.02
CA CYS A 640 -11.50 23.15 12.86
C CYS A 640 -11.17 23.84 14.19
N ILE A 641 -11.97 23.64 15.24
CA ILE A 641 -11.67 24.26 16.55
C ILE A 641 -10.38 23.70 17.17
N SER A 642 -10.07 22.42 16.93
CA SER A 642 -8.83 21.80 17.41
C SER A 642 -7.60 22.34 16.67
N ILE A 643 -7.70 22.60 15.36
CA ILE A 643 -6.65 23.25 14.56
C ILE A 643 -6.46 24.71 15.00
N VAL A 644 -7.55 25.46 15.17
CA VAL A 644 -7.48 26.84 15.70
C VAL A 644 -6.80 26.87 17.07
N GLY A 645 -7.02 25.87 17.91
CA GLY A 645 -6.34 25.71 19.20
C GLY A 645 -4.82 25.52 19.07
N LEU A 646 -4.35 24.86 18.01
CA LEU A 646 -2.92 24.71 17.71
C LEU A 646 -2.31 25.99 17.13
N SER A 647 -3.10 26.76 16.38
CA SER A 647 -2.65 27.99 15.72
C SER A 647 -2.44 29.16 16.68
N VAL A 648 -3.08 29.17 17.85
CA VAL A 648 -2.98 30.28 18.82
C VAL A 648 -2.23 29.88 20.09
N SER A 649 -1.84 30.85 20.91
CA SER A 649 -1.15 30.56 22.16
C SER A 649 -2.05 29.77 23.13
N ARG A 650 -1.43 28.91 23.94
CA ARG A 650 -2.12 28.12 24.96
C ARG A 650 -2.95 28.98 25.91
N GLU A 651 -2.48 30.18 26.26
CA GLU A 651 -3.20 31.11 27.12
C GLU A 651 -4.47 31.65 26.44
N GLN A 652 -4.41 31.92 25.13
CA GLN A 652 -5.55 32.40 24.36
C GLN A 652 -6.63 31.33 24.24
N PHE A 653 -6.24 30.06 24.07
CA PHE A 653 -7.16 28.93 23.93
C PHE A 653 -7.60 28.30 25.26
N ALA A 654 -7.03 28.68 26.40
CA ALA A 654 -7.18 27.95 27.67
C ALA A 654 -8.63 27.72 28.14
N GLU A 655 -9.48 28.76 28.11
CA GLU A 655 -10.87 28.63 28.58
C GLU A 655 -11.78 28.03 27.49
N ASP A 656 -11.67 28.50 26.25
CA ASP A 656 -12.46 28.00 25.14
C ASP A 656 -12.13 26.52 24.81
N GLY A 657 -10.86 26.11 24.99
CA GLY A 657 -10.42 24.74 24.85
C GLY A 657 -11.03 23.79 25.90
N LYS A 658 -11.26 24.26 27.13
CA LYS A 658 -12.01 23.48 28.14
C LYS A 658 -13.47 23.29 27.75
N VAL A 659 -14.10 24.34 27.22
CA VAL A 659 -15.49 24.27 26.73
C VAL A 659 -15.58 23.30 25.55
N ALA A 660 -14.65 23.38 24.60
CA ALA A 660 -14.56 22.48 23.46
C ALA A 660 -14.35 21.02 23.91
N MET A 661 -13.42 20.77 24.85
CA MET A 661 -13.16 19.43 25.39
C MET A 661 -14.40 18.82 26.05
N GLU A 662 -15.12 19.59 26.88
CA GLU A 662 -16.32 19.07 27.54
C GLU A 662 -17.41 18.73 26.52
N ALA A 663 -17.59 19.58 25.50
CA ALA A 663 -18.53 19.30 24.41
C ALA A 663 -18.14 18.03 23.63
N MET A 664 -16.86 17.86 23.29
CA MET A 664 -16.35 16.67 22.59
C MET A 664 -16.56 15.39 23.42
N LEU A 665 -16.23 15.40 24.72
CA LEU A 665 -16.40 14.25 25.60
C LEU A 665 -17.88 13.91 25.81
N GLN A 666 -18.75 14.90 25.97
CA GLN A 666 -20.19 14.67 26.07
C GLN A 666 -20.74 14.04 24.78
N ILE A 667 -20.25 14.46 23.61
CA ILE A 667 -20.62 13.85 22.33
C ILE A 667 -20.17 12.37 22.32
N ALA A 668 -18.91 12.10 22.62
CA ALA A 668 -18.35 10.74 22.64
C ALA A 668 -19.08 9.79 23.61
N GLU A 669 -19.47 10.29 24.79
CA GLU A 669 -20.24 9.53 25.77
C GLU A 669 -21.67 9.25 25.30
N SER A 670 -22.31 10.22 24.63
CA SER A 670 -23.67 10.08 24.12
C SER A 670 -23.78 9.06 22.99
N THR A 671 -22.78 8.97 22.11
CA THR A 671 -22.73 8.00 21.01
C THR A 671 -22.53 6.58 21.53
N ALA A 672 -21.70 6.39 22.56
CA ALA A 672 -21.41 5.06 23.12
C ALA A 672 -22.62 4.39 23.81
N THR A 673 -23.48 5.16 24.49
CA THR A 673 -24.68 4.60 25.18
C THR A 673 -25.74 4.01 24.25
N CYS A 674 -25.66 4.30 22.94
CA CYS A 674 -26.58 3.75 21.94
C CYS A 674 -26.23 2.30 21.56
N GLU A 675 -25.01 1.82 21.83
CA GLU A 675 -24.56 0.46 21.49
C GLU A 675 -24.85 -0.57 22.60
N ASP A 676 -24.71 -0.17 23.88
CA ASP A 676 -24.92 -1.05 25.04
C ASP A 676 -26.37 -1.57 25.17
N THR A 677 -27.34 -0.90 24.54
CA THR A 677 -28.74 -1.34 24.53
C THR A 677 -29.03 -2.49 23.55
N LYS A 678 -28.04 -2.93 22.74
CA LYS A 678 -28.15 -4.09 21.84
C LYS A 678 -28.25 -5.45 22.59
N THR A 679 -27.84 -5.53 23.86
CA THR A 679 -27.84 -6.80 24.64
C THR A 679 -29.05 -7.02 25.56
N SER A 680 -29.94 -6.02 25.70
CA SER A 680 -31.15 -6.12 26.52
C SER A 680 -32.37 -6.45 25.64
N SER A 681 -32.97 -7.63 25.83
CA SER A 681 -34.12 -8.13 25.04
C SER A 681 -35.45 -7.38 25.25
N CYS A 682 -35.43 -6.10 25.65
CA CYS A 682 -36.62 -5.30 25.99
C CYS A 682 -36.98 -4.20 24.99
N CYS A 683 -36.24 -4.02 23.89
CA CYS A 683 -36.59 -3.02 22.88
C CYS A 683 -37.58 -3.60 21.85
N SER A 684 -38.75 -2.98 21.71
CA SER A 684 -39.79 -3.35 20.75
C SER A 684 -39.31 -3.23 19.29
N GLN A 685 -39.81 -4.11 18.42
CA GLN A 685 -39.47 -4.19 16.97
C GLN A 685 -39.55 -2.86 16.19
N ALA A 686 -40.28 -1.86 16.67
CA ALA A 686 -40.35 -0.54 16.04
C ALA A 686 -39.09 0.33 16.22
N THR A 687 -38.19 -0.03 17.14
CA THR A 687 -36.93 0.70 17.40
C THR A 687 -35.71 0.02 16.79
N GLN A 688 -35.86 -1.20 16.28
CA GLN A 688 -34.77 -1.98 15.69
C GLN A 688 -34.26 -1.37 14.37
N HIS A 689 -35.10 -0.60 13.68
CA HIS A 689 -34.77 0.06 12.41
C HIS A 689 -34.24 1.50 12.56
N ARG A 690 -33.98 1.98 13.79
CA ARG A 690 -33.33 3.28 14.05
C ARG A 690 -31.90 3.15 14.58
N CYS A 691 -31.41 1.93 14.75
CA CYS A 691 -30.12 1.62 15.35
C CYS A 691 -29.22 0.81 14.41
N MET A 692 -29.58 0.69 13.12
CA MET A 692 -28.82 -0.02 12.09
C MET A 692 -28.17 0.94 11.09
N ASP A 693 -27.85 2.15 11.51
CA ASP A 693 -27.30 3.15 10.59
C ASP A 693 -25.78 3.26 10.85
N GLU A 694 -25.01 2.86 9.83
CA GLU A 694 -23.55 2.97 9.71
C GLU A 694 -23.05 4.42 9.95
N GLU A 695 -23.91 5.42 9.78
CA GLU A 695 -23.61 6.85 9.92
C GLU A 695 -23.44 7.36 11.37
N GLY A 696 -23.54 6.49 12.38
CA GLY A 696 -23.13 6.79 13.76
C GLY A 696 -21.62 7.04 13.89
N ASP A 697 -20.85 6.48 12.94
CA ASP A 697 -19.39 6.47 12.95
C ASP A 697 -18.77 7.83 12.59
N ALA A 698 -19.39 8.55 11.64
CA ALA A 698 -18.81 9.76 11.03
C ALA A 698 -18.39 10.87 12.01
N VAL A 699 -19.00 10.99 13.21
CA VAL A 699 -18.54 11.98 14.22
C VAL A 699 -17.42 11.42 15.11
N ARG A 700 -17.38 10.10 15.32
CA ARG A 700 -16.36 9.41 16.13
C ARG A 700 -14.98 9.57 15.50
N GLU A 701 -14.89 9.51 14.18
CA GLU A 701 -13.64 9.68 13.43
C GLU A 701 -12.99 11.04 13.70
N TYR A 702 -13.74 12.13 13.51
CA TYR A 702 -13.26 13.49 13.80
C TYR A 702 -12.90 13.69 15.27
N LEU A 703 -13.58 13.00 16.20
CA LEU A 703 -13.31 13.14 17.63
C LEU A 703 -11.92 12.61 17.99
N THR A 704 -11.54 11.43 17.52
CA THR A 704 -10.25 10.80 17.89
C THR A 704 -9.07 11.66 17.46
N GLU A 705 -9.07 12.15 16.22
CA GLU A 705 -8.02 13.05 15.75
C GLU A 705 -8.03 14.41 16.46
N ALA A 706 -9.21 14.98 16.66
CA ALA A 706 -9.35 16.25 17.37
C ALA A 706 -8.85 16.12 18.81
N LEU A 707 -9.10 15.01 19.51
CA LEU A 707 -8.53 14.75 20.85
C LEU A 707 -7.00 14.78 20.82
N GLY A 708 -6.36 14.23 19.79
CA GLY A 708 -4.92 14.31 19.60
C GLY A 708 -4.41 15.74 19.41
N ARG A 709 -5.08 16.54 18.57
CA ARG A 709 -4.78 17.97 18.37
C ARG A 709 -5.02 18.79 19.64
N MET A 710 -6.10 18.50 20.38
CA MET A 710 -6.40 19.13 21.66
C MET A 710 -5.35 18.78 22.73
N CYS A 711 -4.85 17.55 22.76
CA CYS A 711 -3.75 17.14 23.63
C CYS A 711 -2.50 18.00 23.39
N ARG A 712 -2.13 18.20 22.13
CA ARG A 712 -1.02 19.09 21.72
C ARG A 712 -1.26 20.55 22.13
N ALA A 713 -2.45 21.09 21.85
CA ALA A 713 -2.78 22.49 22.15
C ALA A 713 -2.84 22.80 23.65
N MET A 714 -3.35 21.87 24.46
CA MET A 714 -3.55 22.06 25.90
C MET A 714 -2.36 21.63 26.76
N GLY A 715 -1.52 20.71 26.27
CA GLY A 715 -0.39 20.14 27.00
C GLY A 715 -0.82 19.59 28.37
N ALA A 716 -0.18 20.05 29.45
CA ALA A 716 -0.44 19.54 30.81
C ALA A 716 -1.91 19.70 31.28
N ASP A 717 -2.68 20.66 30.74
CA ASP A 717 -4.10 20.82 31.10
C ASP A 717 -4.97 19.67 30.56
N PHE A 718 -4.46 18.87 29.62
CA PHE A 718 -5.17 17.71 29.09
C PHE A 718 -5.22 16.53 30.08
N LEU A 719 -4.31 16.48 31.07
CA LEU A 719 -4.18 15.36 32.01
C LEU A 719 -5.49 15.03 32.76
N VAL A 720 -6.32 16.05 33.03
CA VAL A 720 -7.59 15.88 33.77
C VAL A 720 -8.63 15.06 33.00
N TYR A 721 -8.49 14.95 31.67
CA TYR A 721 -9.44 14.23 30.81
C TYR A 721 -9.05 12.77 30.56
N LEU A 722 -7.79 12.38 30.81
CA LEU A 722 -7.32 11.00 30.59
C LEU A 722 -8.19 9.92 31.26
N PRO A 723 -8.68 10.08 32.51
CA PRO A 723 -9.53 9.08 33.14
C PRO A 723 -10.86 8.82 32.40
N ARG A 724 -11.36 9.77 31.59
CA ARG A 724 -12.56 9.61 30.75
C ARG A 724 -12.23 9.00 29.38
N ILE A 725 -11.04 9.27 28.85
CA ILE A 725 -10.62 8.84 27.50
C ILE A 725 -10.08 7.41 27.50
N LEU A 726 -9.20 7.08 28.46
CA LEU A 726 -8.46 5.81 28.47
C LEU A 726 -9.34 4.55 28.51
N PRO A 727 -10.44 4.48 29.28
CA PRO A 727 -11.28 3.28 29.29
C PRO A 727 -11.81 2.89 27.91
N ARG A 728 -12.20 3.87 27.09
CA ARG A 728 -12.70 3.63 25.74
C ARG A 728 -11.62 3.12 24.80
N LEU A 729 -10.42 3.70 24.87
CA LEU A 729 -9.28 3.24 24.06
C LEU A 729 -8.92 1.79 24.41
N LEU A 730 -8.91 1.45 25.71
CA LEU A 730 -8.67 0.07 26.16
C LEU A 730 -9.77 -0.90 25.70
N GLU A 731 -11.03 -0.49 25.70
CA GLU A 731 -12.14 -1.31 25.18
C GLU A 731 -11.94 -1.68 23.71
N VAL A 732 -11.56 -0.72 22.86
CA VAL A 732 -11.32 -0.93 21.42
C VAL A 732 -10.09 -1.81 21.17
N LEU A 733 -8.96 -1.51 21.82
CA LEU A 733 -7.70 -2.21 21.59
C LEU A 733 -7.67 -3.65 22.12
N THR A 734 -8.57 -4.00 23.04
CA THR A 734 -8.64 -5.36 23.60
C THR A 734 -9.61 -6.28 22.87
N VAL A 735 -10.29 -5.78 21.83
CA VAL A 735 -11.13 -6.63 20.97
C VAL A 735 -10.23 -7.55 20.16
N LYS A 736 -10.52 -8.85 20.23
CA LYS A 736 -9.76 -9.88 19.51
C LYS A 736 -10.48 -10.28 18.22
N PRO A 737 -9.73 -10.59 17.15
CA PRO A 737 -10.27 -11.31 16.01
C PRO A 737 -11.00 -12.59 16.44
N LYS A 738 -12.07 -12.91 15.72
CA LYS A 738 -12.88 -14.10 15.95
C LYS A 738 -12.52 -15.16 14.93
N GLU A 739 -12.45 -16.41 15.36
CA GLU A 739 -12.48 -17.53 14.42
C GLU A 739 -13.87 -17.61 13.80
N LEU A 740 -13.92 -17.54 12.47
CA LEU A 740 -15.08 -17.60 11.62
C LEU A 740 -14.99 -18.85 10.76
N LYS A 741 -16.15 -19.38 10.36
CA LYS A 741 -16.17 -20.35 9.27
C LYS A 741 -15.94 -19.62 7.95
N ALA A 742 -15.33 -20.26 6.96
CA ALA A 742 -15.11 -19.68 5.63
C ALA A 742 -16.38 -18.99 5.07
N GLU A 743 -17.53 -19.63 5.20
CA GLU A 743 -18.84 -19.10 4.75
C GLU A 743 -19.27 -17.82 5.50
N GLU A 744 -18.96 -17.71 6.80
CA GLU A 744 -19.35 -16.55 7.63
C GLU A 744 -18.46 -15.33 7.34
N ALA A 745 -17.28 -15.54 6.77
CA ALA A 745 -16.33 -14.48 6.42
C ALA A 745 -16.60 -13.90 5.02
N GLU A 746 -17.00 -14.74 4.06
CA GLU A 746 -17.35 -14.30 2.69
C GLU A 746 -18.69 -13.54 2.61
N ASP A 747 -19.61 -13.79 3.55
CA ASP A 747 -20.97 -13.22 3.53
C ASP A 747 -21.09 -11.81 4.19
N ASP A 748 -20.03 -11.29 4.83
CA ASP A 748 -20.05 -9.97 5.52
C ASP A 748 -19.03 -9.02 4.87
N GLU A 749 -19.53 -8.05 4.10
CA GLU A 749 -18.71 -7.09 3.33
C GLU A 749 -17.82 -6.19 4.20
N ASP A 750 -18.15 -6.01 5.49
CA ASP A 750 -17.34 -5.26 6.47
C ASP A 750 -16.39 -6.18 7.25
N MET A 751 -16.04 -7.36 6.74
CA MET A 751 -15.11 -8.29 7.42
C MET A 751 -13.77 -8.39 6.72
N THR A 752 -12.70 -8.00 7.43
CA THR A 752 -11.34 -8.37 7.06
C THR A 752 -11.00 -9.70 7.71
N TYR A 753 -10.51 -10.66 6.92
CA TYR A 753 -10.14 -11.97 7.42
C TYR A 753 -8.89 -12.54 6.76
N VAL A 754 -8.23 -13.43 7.48
CA VAL A 754 -7.12 -14.25 6.97
C VAL A 754 -7.50 -15.71 7.13
N ILE A 755 -7.31 -16.48 6.08
CA ILE A 755 -7.58 -17.91 6.04
C ILE A 755 -6.48 -18.62 6.85
N LEU A 756 -6.85 -19.29 7.94
CA LEU A 756 -5.91 -20.10 8.74
C LEU A 756 -5.76 -21.51 8.17
N ASP A 757 -6.88 -22.08 7.71
CA ASP A 757 -6.97 -23.35 6.99
C ASP A 757 -8.20 -23.35 6.07
N SER A 758 -8.48 -24.46 5.36
CA SER A 758 -9.59 -24.53 4.39
C SER A 758 -11.00 -24.32 4.96
N ASN A 759 -11.16 -24.01 6.26
CA ASN A 759 -12.47 -23.85 6.90
C ASN A 759 -12.54 -22.79 7.99
N THR A 760 -11.41 -22.40 8.55
CA THR A 760 -11.35 -21.39 9.58
C THR A 760 -10.61 -20.18 9.06
N SER A 761 -11.32 -19.06 9.10
CA SER A 761 -10.75 -17.74 8.87
C SER A 761 -10.70 -17.04 10.22
N LEU A 762 -9.63 -16.32 10.49
CA LEU A 762 -9.62 -15.36 11.57
C LEU A 762 -10.14 -14.05 10.99
N GLY A 763 -11.19 -13.47 11.58
CA GLY A 763 -11.78 -12.25 11.05
C GLY A 763 -12.10 -11.21 12.11
N LEU A 764 -11.98 -9.94 11.72
CA LEU A 764 -12.44 -8.78 12.48
C LEU A 764 -13.12 -7.79 11.53
N LYS A 765 -14.08 -7.03 12.05
CA LYS A 765 -14.73 -6.00 11.26
C LYS A 765 -13.71 -4.97 10.78
N THR A 766 -13.75 -4.60 9.51
CA THR A 766 -12.84 -3.62 8.89
C THR A 766 -12.96 -2.27 9.61
N SER A 767 -14.19 -1.82 9.87
CA SER A 767 -14.48 -0.64 10.70
C SER A 767 -13.81 -0.65 12.09
N LEU A 768 -13.70 -1.83 12.72
CA LEU A 768 -13.04 -1.97 14.02
C LEU A 768 -11.52 -1.98 13.90
N LEU A 769 -10.94 -2.49 12.81
CA LEU A 769 -9.51 -2.37 12.54
C LEU A 769 -9.11 -0.90 12.41
N GLU A 770 -9.91 -0.10 11.69
CA GLU A 770 -9.72 1.34 11.57
C GLU A 770 -9.86 2.06 12.93
N GLU A 771 -10.82 1.64 13.77
CA GLU A 771 -10.95 2.19 15.13
C GLU A 771 -9.74 1.84 16.01
N GLN A 772 -9.20 0.61 15.90
CA GLN A 772 -7.96 0.21 16.59
C GLN A 772 -6.76 1.02 16.12
N SER A 773 -6.60 1.20 14.81
CA SER A 773 -5.54 2.00 14.19
C SER A 773 -5.58 3.45 14.71
N ARG A 774 -6.74 4.11 14.67
CA ARG A 774 -6.94 5.46 15.21
C ARG A 774 -6.71 5.56 16.73
N ALA A 775 -7.09 4.53 17.48
CA ALA A 775 -6.84 4.48 18.93
C ALA A 775 -5.35 4.40 19.27
N LEU A 776 -4.57 3.63 18.50
CA LEU A 776 -3.11 3.57 18.62
C LEU A 776 -2.46 4.94 18.34
N ASP A 777 -2.86 5.62 17.26
CA ASP A 777 -2.35 6.96 16.93
C ASP A 777 -2.61 7.99 18.04
N LEU A 778 -3.82 7.97 18.62
CA LEU A 778 -4.17 8.82 19.74
C LEU A 778 -3.34 8.49 20.99
N LEU A 779 -3.14 7.20 21.30
CA LEU A 779 -2.30 6.79 22.44
C LEU A 779 -0.84 7.20 22.25
N CYS A 780 -0.29 7.01 21.05
CA CYS A 780 1.06 7.45 20.73
C CYS A 780 1.19 8.97 20.89
N THR A 781 0.21 9.73 20.40
CA THR A 781 0.15 11.19 20.58
C THR A 781 0.09 11.59 22.05
N ILE A 782 -0.83 11.00 22.83
CA ILE A 782 -0.98 11.27 24.27
C ILE A 782 0.33 10.99 25.00
N THR A 783 0.94 9.83 24.75
CA THR A 783 2.16 9.40 25.43
C THR A 783 3.33 10.32 25.09
N THR A 784 3.46 10.72 23.84
CA THR A 784 4.54 11.59 23.36
C THR A 784 4.39 13.03 23.89
N VAL A 785 3.21 13.64 23.74
CA VAL A 785 2.94 15.03 24.15
C VAL A 785 2.98 15.18 25.67
N LEU A 786 2.45 14.20 26.40
CA LEU A 786 2.36 14.25 27.85
C LEU A 786 3.53 13.56 28.54
N GLN A 787 4.57 13.11 27.81
CA GLN A 787 5.72 12.44 28.40
C GLN A 787 6.31 13.25 29.56
N ASP A 788 6.62 14.53 29.33
CA ASP A 788 7.13 15.43 30.37
C ASP A 788 6.11 15.63 31.50
N PRO A 789 4.85 16.06 31.28
CA PRO A 789 3.84 16.16 32.34
C PRO A 789 3.65 14.87 33.17
N LEU A 790 3.64 13.71 32.53
CA LEU A 790 3.49 12.39 33.17
C LEU A 790 4.74 12.02 33.98
N THR A 791 5.92 12.44 33.55
CA THR A 791 7.23 12.13 34.16
C THR A 791 7.84 13.27 34.98
N SER A 792 7.16 14.40 35.16
CA SER A 792 7.70 15.56 35.91
C SER A 792 6.77 16.06 37.01
N ALA A 793 5.47 15.78 36.92
CA ALA A 793 4.50 16.21 37.92
C ALA A 793 4.68 15.47 39.26
N SER A 794 4.04 15.99 40.30
CA SER A 794 4.14 15.52 41.70
C SER A 794 4.10 14.00 41.85
N LEU A 795 4.59 13.47 42.99
CA LEU A 795 4.58 12.04 43.32
C LEU A 795 3.26 11.31 42.97
N SER A 796 2.12 11.99 43.10
CA SER A 796 0.80 11.48 42.70
C SER A 796 0.66 11.18 41.21
N THR A 797 1.23 12.02 40.33
CA THR A 797 1.17 11.86 38.88
C THR A 797 2.12 10.76 38.41
N ALA A 798 3.32 10.67 38.99
CA ALA A 798 4.24 9.57 38.70
C ALA A 798 3.67 8.20 39.14
N GLN A 799 2.95 8.16 40.27
CA GLN A 799 2.21 6.97 40.72
C GLN A 799 1.05 6.62 39.78
N PHE A 800 0.30 7.62 39.30
CA PHE A 800 -0.74 7.40 38.28
C PHE A 800 -0.14 6.86 36.98
N ALA A 801 0.94 7.48 36.49
CA ALA A 801 1.60 7.08 35.24
C ALA A 801 2.08 5.63 35.30
N SER A 802 2.74 5.23 36.39
CA SER A 802 3.25 3.87 36.56
C SER A 802 2.17 2.82 36.82
N GLY A 803 1.12 3.13 37.58
CA GLY A 803 0.13 2.13 38.04
C GLY A 803 -1.18 2.09 37.25
N SER A 804 -1.58 3.16 36.59
CA SER A 804 -2.91 3.29 35.96
C SER A 804 -2.87 3.73 34.50
N PHE A 805 -1.68 4.02 33.96
CA PHE A 805 -1.48 4.43 32.57
C PHE A 805 -0.62 3.42 31.80
N LEU A 806 0.67 3.28 32.15
CA LEU A 806 1.64 2.53 31.35
C LEU A 806 1.34 1.04 31.28
N GLN A 807 1.11 0.39 32.42
CA GLN A 807 0.90 -1.06 32.45
C GLN A 807 -0.38 -1.51 31.71
N PRO A 808 -1.57 -0.93 31.97
CA PRO A 808 -2.79 -1.31 31.24
C PRO A 808 -2.69 -1.08 29.73
N LEU A 809 -2.06 0.03 29.31
CA LEU A 809 -1.87 0.32 27.89
C LEU A 809 -0.93 -0.68 27.23
N ALA A 810 0.21 -0.98 27.85
CA ALA A 810 1.13 -1.99 27.33
C ALA A 810 0.43 -3.37 27.23
N GLU A 811 -0.35 -3.76 28.24
CA GLU A 811 -1.13 -5.00 28.23
C GLU A 811 -2.15 -5.07 27.07
N ALA A 812 -2.76 -3.94 26.70
CA ALA A 812 -3.68 -3.85 25.57
C ALA A 812 -2.96 -3.86 24.20
N VAL A 813 -1.76 -3.29 24.11
CA VAL A 813 -0.99 -3.19 22.85
C VAL A 813 -0.26 -4.48 22.50
N PHE A 814 0.20 -5.28 23.48
CA PHE A 814 1.00 -6.49 23.19
C PHE A 814 0.38 -7.46 22.16
N PRO A 815 -0.93 -7.80 22.19
CA PRO A 815 -1.52 -8.70 21.20
C PRO A 815 -1.55 -8.11 19.77
N LEU A 816 -1.45 -6.79 19.63
CA LEU A 816 -1.51 -6.09 18.35
C LEU A 816 -0.14 -6.03 17.66
N LEU A 817 0.96 -6.32 18.37
CA LEU A 817 2.31 -6.39 17.80
C LEU A 817 2.47 -7.52 16.77
N THR A 818 1.61 -8.54 16.82
CA THR A 818 1.62 -9.70 15.91
C THR A 818 0.24 -9.88 15.29
N HIS A 819 -0.43 -8.78 14.97
CA HIS A 819 -1.80 -8.79 14.48
C HIS A 819 -1.89 -9.35 13.06
N LEU A 820 -2.57 -10.48 12.87
CA LEU A 820 -2.56 -11.19 11.57
C LEU A 820 -3.39 -10.52 10.47
N LEU A 821 -4.31 -9.60 10.80
CA LEU A 821 -5.24 -9.04 9.80
C LEU A 821 -4.82 -7.69 9.22
N SER A 822 -3.80 -7.03 9.78
CA SER A 822 -3.44 -5.67 9.38
C SER A 822 -2.01 -5.34 9.78
N GLU A 823 -1.20 -5.06 8.77
CA GLU A 823 0.19 -4.63 8.93
C GLU A 823 0.30 -3.21 9.49
N ASP A 824 -0.62 -2.31 9.10
CA ASP A 824 -0.74 -0.95 9.67
C ASP A 824 -0.91 -0.99 11.20
N ILE A 825 -1.76 -1.89 11.71
CA ILE A 825 -1.94 -2.08 13.15
C ILE A 825 -0.64 -2.55 13.81
N LYS A 826 0.11 -3.47 13.21
CA LYS A 826 1.40 -3.92 13.78
C LYS A 826 2.39 -2.76 13.88
N GLN A 827 2.54 -1.98 12.81
CA GLN A 827 3.43 -0.82 12.79
C GLN A 827 3.05 0.20 13.86
N LYS A 828 1.78 0.64 13.89
CA LYS A 828 1.28 1.60 14.89
C LYS A 828 1.36 1.07 16.32
N ALA A 829 1.19 -0.23 16.52
CA ALA A 829 1.35 -0.88 17.82
C ALA A 829 2.82 -0.84 18.28
N LEU A 830 3.78 -1.05 17.38
CA LEU A 830 5.21 -0.94 17.67
C LEU A 830 5.62 0.50 18.00
N GLU A 831 5.16 1.49 17.23
CA GLU A 831 5.40 2.91 17.51
C GLU A 831 4.82 3.32 18.87
N THR A 832 3.60 2.89 19.16
CA THR A 832 2.95 3.12 20.46
C THR A 832 3.74 2.46 21.59
N MET A 833 4.20 1.22 21.39
CA MET A 833 5.03 0.51 22.36
C MET A 833 6.36 1.22 22.61
N ALA A 834 7.03 1.72 21.57
CA ALA A 834 8.26 2.49 21.69
C ALA A 834 8.06 3.77 22.51
N SER A 835 6.94 4.48 22.30
CA SER A 835 6.57 5.66 23.09
C SER A 835 6.30 5.34 24.57
N LEU A 836 5.62 4.22 24.85
CA LEU A 836 5.39 3.72 26.22
C LEU A 836 6.72 3.34 26.91
N ILE A 837 7.60 2.61 26.22
CA ILE A 837 8.95 2.24 26.68
C ILE A 837 9.77 3.50 26.98
N GLY A 838 9.78 4.47 26.08
CA GLY A 838 10.48 5.75 26.27
C GLY A 838 9.98 6.51 27.51
N THR A 839 8.67 6.53 27.72
CA THR A 839 8.05 7.16 28.91
C THR A 839 8.42 6.41 30.20
N CYS A 840 8.45 5.08 30.17
CA CYS A 840 8.94 4.27 31.28
C CYS A 840 10.41 4.62 31.61
N LYS A 841 11.27 4.75 30.59
CA LYS A 841 12.68 5.15 30.76
C LYS A 841 12.81 6.52 31.42
N GLN A 842 12.02 7.50 31.00
CA GLN A 842 12.03 8.84 31.62
C GLN A 842 11.61 8.79 33.10
N LEU A 843 10.61 7.98 33.47
CA LEU A 843 10.24 7.78 34.87
C LEU A 843 11.39 7.18 35.70
N VAL A 844 12.13 6.20 35.17
CA VAL A 844 13.32 5.64 35.85
C VAL A 844 14.34 6.74 36.13
N LEU A 845 14.62 7.58 35.14
CA LEU A 845 15.56 8.71 35.28
C LEU A 845 15.05 9.74 36.29
N GLN A 846 13.74 10.03 36.32
CA GLN A 846 13.13 10.95 37.27
C GLN A 846 13.28 10.43 38.72
N TYR A 847 12.95 9.16 38.98
CA TYR A 847 13.11 8.57 40.30
C TYR A 847 14.57 8.55 40.76
N ALA A 848 15.51 8.31 39.85
CA ALA A 848 16.94 8.39 40.14
C ALA A 848 17.37 9.82 40.54
N ARG A 849 16.92 10.84 39.79
CA ARG A 849 17.15 12.25 40.13
C ARG A 849 16.55 12.61 41.49
N ARG A 850 15.34 12.14 41.79
CA ARG A 850 14.66 12.39 43.07
C ARG A 850 15.40 11.76 44.24
N ALA A 851 15.90 10.52 44.09
CA ALA A 851 16.70 9.87 45.11
C ALA A 851 18.00 10.65 45.39
N ALA A 852 18.70 11.13 44.34
CA ALA A 852 19.90 11.94 44.48
C ALA A 852 19.62 13.30 45.18
N GLN A 853 18.51 13.95 44.86
CA GLN A 853 18.08 15.19 45.53
C GLN A 853 17.77 14.95 47.01
N ALA A 854 16.99 13.92 47.33
CA ALA A 854 16.66 13.57 48.71
C ALA A 854 17.90 13.24 49.55
N GLN A 855 18.90 12.59 48.93
CA GLN A 855 20.20 12.35 49.55
C GLN A 855 20.94 13.66 49.86
N GLY A 856 20.94 14.62 48.93
CA GLY A 856 21.52 15.96 49.12
C GLY A 856 20.80 16.81 50.17
N GLU A 857 19.48 16.63 50.32
CA GLU A 857 18.63 17.32 51.30
C GLU A 857 18.58 16.63 52.68
N GLY A 858 19.19 15.44 52.83
CA GLY A 858 19.19 14.68 54.08
C GLY A 858 17.83 14.05 54.44
N GLN A 859 17.06 13.62 53.43
CA GLN A 859 15.73 12.98 53.58
C GLN A 859 15.79 11.47 53.28
N PRO A 860 16.26 10.62 54.22
CA PRO A 860 16.52 9.20 53.94
C PRO A 860 15.26 8.39 53.58
N GLN A 861 14.09 8.74 54.13
CA GLN A 861 12.83 8.06 53.81
C GLN A 861 12.40 8.29 52.36
N VAL A 862 12.54 9.53 51.87
CA VAL A 862 12.19 9.92 50.49
C VAL A 862 13.19 9.31 49.50
N GLU A 863 14.48 9.26 49.87
CA GLU A 863 15.52 8.60 49.08
C GLU A 863 15.23 7.09 48.92
N GLU A 864 14.89 6.39 50.00
CA GLU A 864 14.59 4.95 49.98
C GLU A 864 13.32 4.64 49.16
N GLU A 865 12.27 5.45 49.33
CA GLU A 865 11.02 5.33 48.57
C GLU A 865 11.23 5.57 47.07
N ALA A 866 12.00 6.61 46.71
CA ALA A 866 12.33 6.92 45.32
C ALA A 866 13.17 5.81 44.67
N ARG A 867 14.16 5.24 45.38
CA ARG A 867 14.94 4.10 44.88
C ARG A 867 14.09 2.86 44.67
N ARG A 868 13.21 2.53 45.62
CA ARG A 868 12.31 1.38 45.51
C ARG A 868 11.35 1.53 44.32
N SER A 869 10.77 2.72 44.16
CA SER A 869 9.85 3.00 43.05
C SER A 869 10.59 2.97 41.71
N GLY A 870 11.76 3.61 41.62
CA GLY A 870 12.60 3.58 40.43
C GLY A 870 13.04 2.17 40.04
N ALA A 871 13.35 1.30 41.00
CA ALA A 871 13.66 -0.11 40.75
C ALA A 871 12.45 -0.88 40.17
N SER A 872 11.25 -0.63 40.70
CA SER A 872 10.01 -1.24 40.19
C SER A 872 9.72 -0.84 38.75
N VAL A 873 9.88 0.46 38.41
CA VAL A 873 9.69 0.95 37.04
C VAL A 873 10.78 0.44 36.11
N LYS A 874 12.02 0.28 36.59
CA LYS A 874 13.11 -0.32 35.81
C LYS A 874 12.82 -1.78 35.45
N GLU A 875 12.24 -2.55 36.37
CA GLU A 875 11.82 -3.94 36.08
C GLU A 875 10.67 -3.97 35.07
N MET A 876 9.70 -3.05 35.19
CA MET A 876 8.61 -2.90 34.21
C MET A 876 9.16 -2.57 32.81
N LEU A 877 10.10 -1.62 32.71
CA LEU A 877 10.78 -1.28 31.46
C LEU A 877 11.44 -2.53 30.85
N ARG A 878 12.25 -3.27 31.62
CA ARG A 878 12.91 -4.49 31.16
C ARG A 878 11.90 -5.55 30.69
N ALA A 879 10.85 -5.81 31.49
CA ALA A 879 9.83 -6.80 31.15
C ALA A 879 9.05 -6.42 29.88
N MET A 880 8.72 -5.13 29.72
CA MET A 880 8.02 -4.61 28.55
C MET A 880 8.88 -4.75 27.29
N THR A 881 10.15 -4.35 27.34
CA THR A 881 11.06 -4.46 26.19
C THR A 881 11.33 -5.92 25.83
N LEU A 882 11.58 -6.81 26.80
CA LEU A 882 11.80 -8.24 26.53
C LEU A 882 10.58 -8.92 25.91
N ARG A 883 9.38 -8.61 26.40
CA ARG A 883 8.15 -9.16 25.82
C ARG A 883 7.96 -8.67 24.39
N THR A 884 8.24 -7.39 24.11
CA THR A 884 8.19 -6.82 22.76
C THR A 884 9.15 -7.56 21.82
N CYS A 885 10.42 -7.73 22.21
CA CYS A 885 11.37 -8.56 21.46
C CYS A 885 10.82 -9.98 21.21
N GLY A 886 10.25 -10.60 22.25
CA GLY A 886 9.75 -11.97 22.19
C GLY A 886 8.55 -12.17 21.26
N GLU A 887 7.65 -11.19 21.13
CA GLU A 887 6.54 -11.29 20.17
C GLU A 887 7.02 -11.00 18.74
N VAL A 888 7.82 -9.96 18.54
CA VAL A 888 8.33 -9.59 17.20
C VAL A 888 9.23 -10.67 16.62
N PHE A 889 10.18 -11.23 17.40
CA PHE A 889 11.06 -12.28 16.88
C PHE A 889 10.33 -13.60 16.59
N LYS A 890 9.14 -13.85 17.13
CA LYS A 890 8.31 -14.99 16.68
C LYS A 890 7.79 -14.72 15.27
N SER A 891 7.31 -13.51 15.02
CA SER A 891 6.79 -13.08 13.72
C SER A 891 7.89 -13.07 12.65
N LEU A 892 9.06 -12.47 12.96
CA LEU A 892 10.24 -12.47 12.07
C LEU A 892 10.82 -13.87 11.78
N GLN A 893 10.43 -14.89 12.54
CA GLN A 893 10.85 -16.27 12.32
C GLN A 893 9.84 -17.08 11.52
N ASP A 894 8.71 -16.51 11.14
CA ASP A 894 7.74 -17.15 10.25
C ASP A 894 8.35 -17.36 8.85
N GLU A 895 8.14 -18.54 8.27
CA GLU A 895 8.65 -18.85 6.92
C GLU A 895 7.73 -18.34 5.83
N ASP A 896 6.43 -18.18 6.15
CA ASP A 896 5.39 -17.69 5.25
C ASP A 896 5.12 -16.18 5.47
N GLY A 897 5.94 -15.50 6.26
CA GLY A 897 5.82 -14.08 6.57
C GLY A 897 6.13 -13.19 5.37
N ASP A 898 5.32 -12.15 5.17
CA ASP A 898 5.55 -11.10 4.20
C ASP A 898 6.82 -10.27 4.54
N VAL A 899 7.67 -10.01 3.55
CA VAL A 899 8.97 -9.36 3.77
C VAL A 899 8.81 -7.91 4.19
N ASP A 900 7.84 -7.18 3.63
CA ASP A 900 7.61 -5.77 3.96
C ASP A 900 7.09 -5.62 5.39
N SER A 901 6.18 -6.52 5.82
CA SER A 901 5.78 -6.67 7.21
C SER A 901 6.99 -6.89 8.12
N MET A 902 7.89 -7.81 7.77
CA MET A 902 9.10 -8.09 8.55
C MET A 902 10.04 -6.88 8.62
N VAL A 903 10.13 -6.06 7.57
CA VAL A 903 10.89 -4.80 7.58
C VAL A 903 10.31 -3.85 8.64
N ALA A 904 9.00 -3.60 8.60
CA ALA A 904 8.33 -2.72 9.55
C ALA A 904 8.46 -3.22 11.00
N GLU A 905 8.35 -4.53 11.21
CA GLU A 905 8.54 -5.18 12.50
C GLU A 905 9.96 -5.00 13.05
N ALA A 906 10.98 -5.21 12.21
CA ALA A 906 12.38 -5.03 12.59
C ALA A 906 12.69 -3.56 12.92
N ALA A 907 12.21 -2.62 12.10
CA ALA A 907 12.36 -1.19 12.33
C ALA A 907 11.65 -0.71 13.61
N GLY A 908 10.41 -1.14 13.84
CA GLY A 908 9.65 -0.80 15.04
C GLY A 908 10.27 -1.38 16.32
N LEU A 909 10.83 -2.60 16.24
CA LEU A 909 11.59 -3.19 17.35
C LEU A 909 12.89 -2.43 17.60
N ASN A 910 13.58 -1.98 16.56
CA ASN A 910 14.78 -1.15 16.67
C ASN A 910 14.47 0.15 17.44
N ASP A 911 13.39 0.86 17.11
CA ASP A 911 12.99 2.07 17.86
C ASP A 911 12.66 1.74 19.33
N CYS A 912 11.91 0.65 19.59
CA CYS A 912 11.65 0.20 20.96
C CYS A 912 12.93 0.00 21.78
N LEU A 913 13.95 -0.64 21.19
CA LEU A 913 15.24 -0.88 21.85
C LEU A 913 16.03 0.41 22.06
N SER A 914 16.03 1.31 21.06
CA SER A 914 16.65 2.63 21.15
C SER A 914 16.06 3.46 22.29
N LYS A 915 14.72 3.50 22.41
CA LYS A 915 14.01 4.20 23.50
C LYS A 915 14.26 3.58 24.87
N ALA A 916 14.40 2.26 24.96
CA ALA A 916 14.74 1.59 26.22
C ALA A 916 16.14 1.99 26.70
N GLY A 917 17.09 2.11 25.77
CA GLY A 917 18.47 2.51 26.00
C GLY A 917 19.25 1.52 26.88
N GLY A 918 20.42 1.97 27.36
CA GLY A 918 21.34 1.11 28.11
C GLY A 918 20.88 0.70 29.51
N GLU A 919 21.55 -0.30 30.07
CA GLU A 919 21.34 -0.89 31.40
C GLU A 919 19.98 -1.55 31.63
N VAL A 920 19.26 -1.90 30.56
CA VAL A 920 17.96 -2.59 30.61
C VAL A 920 18.13 -4.11 30.57
N PHE A 921 19.10 -4.61 29.80
CA PHE A 921 19.32 -6.03 29.59
C PHE A 921 20.57 -6.52 30.30
N THR A 922 20.54 -7.80 30.66
CA THR A 922 21.69 -8.58 31.12
C THR A 922 22.57 -9.05 29.95
N ASP A 923 23.79 -9.50 30.24
CA ASP A 923 24.71 -10.07 29.24
C ASP A 923 24.04 -11.22 28.43
N GLU A 924 23.28 -12.10 29.10
CA GLU A 924 22.57 -13.23 28.47
C GLU A 924 21.43 -12.77 27.55
N GLU A 925 20.72 -11.71 27.94
CA GLU A 925 19.61 -11.16 27.16
C GLU A 925 20.10 -10.42 25.92
N VAL A 926 21.18 -9.65 26.03
CA VAL A 926 21.83 -9.02 24.87
C VAL A 926 22.30 -10.09 23.88
N ALA A 927 22.91 -11.17 24.37
CA ALA A 927 23.27 -12.30 23.52
C ALA A 927 22.06 -12.93 22.83
N GLN A 928 20.96 -13.15 23.55
CA GLN A 928 19.77 -13.77 22.97
C GLN A 928 19.17 -12.90 21.85
N GLN A 929 19.07 -11.57 22.06
CA GLN A 929 18.52 -10.69 21.02
C GLN A 929 19.42 -10.64 19.78
N ALA A 930 20.74 -10.53 19.95
CA ALA A 930 21.67 -10.57 18.82
C ALA A 930 21.58 -11.89 18.04
N LEU A 931 21.49 -13.03 18.74
CA LEU A 931 21.36 -14.34 18.11
C LEU A 931 20.04 -14.50 17.34
N ASN A 932 18.93 -13.95 17.86
CA ASN A 932 17.65 -13.97 17.15
C ASN A 932 17.75 -13.20 15.82
N VAL A 933 18.43 -12.05 15.81
CA VAL A 933 18.67 -11.29 14.58
C VAL A 933 19.51 -12.09 13.58
N PHE A 934 20.63 -12.68 14.02
CA PHE A 934 21.47 -13.47 13.13
C PHE A 934 20.73 -14.70 12.56
N SER A 935 19.82 -15.30 13.33
CA SER A 935 18.96 -16.38 12.83
C SER A 935 17.95 -15.89 11.77
N ALA A 936 17.37 -14.69 11.93
CA ALA A 936 16.48 -14.12 10.91
C ALA A 936 17.25 -13.76 9.62
N LEU A 937 18.49 -13.26 9.76
CA LEU A 937 19.37 -12.99 8.62
C LEU A 937 19.71 -14.25 7.83
N GLU A 938 19.93 -15.38 8.50
CA GLU A 938 20.17 -16.67 7.82
C GLU A 938 19.00 -17.05 6.89
N LYS A 939 17.75 -16.91 7.36
CA LYS A 939 16.55 -17.17 6.54
C LYS A 939 16.43 -16.22 5.34
N SER A 940 16.71 -14.92 5.55
CA SER A 940 16.75 -13.94 4.44
C SER A 940 17.79 -14.33 3.38
N PHE A 941 18.96 -14.79 3.79
CA PHE A 941 19.98 -15.24 2.85
C PHE A 941 19.56 -16.47 2.04
N GLU A 942 18.81 -17.41 2.63
CA GLU A 942 18.22 -18.56 1.93
C GLU A 942 17.23 -18.12 0.84
N ARG A 943 16.31 -17.20 1.17
CA ARG A 943 15.34 -16.64 0.20
C ARG A 943 16.03 -15.89 -0.94
N ARG A 944 17.06 -15.09 -0.64
CA ARG A 944 17.87 -14.41 -1.66
C ARG A 944 18.62 -15.39 -2.58
N ILE A 945 19.11 -16.51 -2.06
CA ILE A 945 19.72 -17.57 -2.90
C ILE A 945 18.67 -18.16 -3.85
N ASP A 946 17.44 -18.38 -3.40
CA ASP A 946 16.34 -18.83 -4.25
C ASP A 946 15.97 -17.79 -5.33
N ILE A 947 15.84 -16.50 -4.97
CA ILE A 947 15.60 -15.40 -5.93
C ILE A 947 16.71 -15.38 -6.99
N SER A 948 17.97 -15.44 -6.58
CA SER A 948 19.13 -15.50 -7.49
C SER A 948 19.10 -16.74 -8.38
N ALA A 949 18.65 -17.89 -7.86
CA ALA A 949 18.47 -19.09 -8.66
C ALA A 949 17.36 -18.90 -9.70
N ARG A 950 16.23 -18.26 -9.34
CA ARG A 950 15.12 -17.92 -10.25
C ARG A 950 15.57 -16.96 -11.37
N LYS A 951 16.32 -15.90 -11.06
CA LYS A 951 16.90 -14.96 -12.05
C LYS A 951 17.79 -15.65 -13.11
N ASN A 952 18.51 -16.71 -12.72
CA ASN A 952 19.52 -17.36 -13.56
C ASN A 952 19.03 -18.62 -14.31
N ARG A 953 17.75 -19.01 -14.19
CA ARG A 953 17.23 -20.18 -14.91
C ARG A 953 17.13 -19.92 -16.42
N GLN A 954 18.05 -20.50 -17.19
CA GLN A 954 18.07 -20.40 -18.66
C GLN A 954 16.93 -21.16 -19.37
N ASP A 955 16.26 -22.09 -18.68
CA ASP A 955 15.18 -22.91 -19.23
C ASP A 955 13.79 -22.23 -19.16
N GLU A 956 13.71 -21.07 -18.50
CA GLU A 956 12.49 -20.28 -18.39
C GLU A 956 12.67 -18.99 -19.22
N GLU A 957 11.76 -18.71 -20.16
CA GLU A 957 11.67 -17.38 -20.79
C GLU A 957 11.22 -16.38 -19.73
N VAL A 958 12.14 -15.93 -18.87
CA VAL A 958 11.92 -14.82 -17.94
C VAL A 958 11.85 -13.57 -18.82
N ASP A 959 10.68 -12.95 -18.89
CA ASP A 959 10.52 -11.68 -19.60
C ASP A 959 10.96 -10.49 -18.73
N GLU A 960 10.93 -9.29 -19.29
CA GLU A 960 11.39 -8.08 -18.60
C GLU A 960 10.57 -7.79 -17.34
N ASP A 961 9.24 -8.00 -17.40
CA ASP A 961 8.36 -7.82 -16.24
C ASP A 961 8.65 -8.85 -15.13
N ASP A 962 8.90 -10.12 -15.49
CA ASP A 962 9.32 -11.14 -14.51
C ASP A 962 10.68 -10.82 -13.86
N MET A 963 11.62 -10.25 -14.64
CA MET A 963 12.93 -9.84 -14.10
C MET A 963 12.78 -8.67 -13.12
N LEU A 964 11.97 -7.67 -13.44
CA LEU A 964 11.71 -6.52 -12.56
C LEU A 964 11.14 -6.96 -11.21
N ARG A 965 10.14 -7.86 -11.21
CA ARG A 965 9.60 -8.44 -9.97
C ARG A 965 10.63 -9.17 -9.13
N LEU A 966 11.50 -9.96 -9.76
CA LEU A 966 12.58 -10.64 -9.04
C LEU A 966 13.64 -9.66 -8.52
N GLU A 967 13.82 -8.50 -9.18
CA GLU A 967 14.67 -7.41 -8.70
C GLU A 967 14.04 -6.71 -7.49
N GLU A 968 12.72 -6.50 -7.49
CA GLU A 968 11.93 -5.99 -6.36
C GLU A 968 12.01 -6.91 -5.13
N GLU A 969 11.73 -8.21 -5.29
CA GLU A 969 11.84 -9.19 -4.20
C GLU A 969 13.24 -9.19 -3.56
N ASP A 970 14.30 -9.10 -4.37
CA ASP A 970 15.69 -9.08 -3.90
C ASP A 970 16.02 -7.78 -3.14
N GLN A 971 15.41 -6.67 -3.56
CA GLN A 971 15.58 -5.36 -2.92
C GLN A 971 14.84 -5.30 -1.58
N GLN A 972 13.61 -5.80 -1.49
CA GLN A 972 12.88 -5.92 -0.22
C GLN A 972 13.67 -6.76 0.79
N GLU A 973 14.22 -7.89 0.35
CA GLU A 973 15.09 -8.73 1.16
C GLU A 973 16.37 -7.99 1.62
N GLN A 974 16.95 -7.13 0.79
CA GLN A 974 18.08 -6.29 1.18
C GLN A 974 17.68 -5.24 2.24
N THR A 975 16.50 -4.66 2.13
CA THR A 975 15.94 -3.72 3.12
C THR A 975 15.69 -4.43 4.45
N LEU A 976 15.16 -5.65 4.43
CA LEU A 976 14.97 -6.48 5.63
C LEU A 976 16.31 -6.76 6.33
N ARG A 977 17.34 -7.18 5.60
CA ARG A 977 18.68 -7.40 6.17
C ARG A 977 19.24 -6.15 6.83
N SER A 978 19.05 -5.00 6.20
CA SER A 978 19.53 -3.72 6.74
C SER A 978 18.79 -3.36 8.04
N SER A 979 17.46 -3.46 8.06
CA SER A 979 16.62 -3.20 9.23
C SER A 979 16.91 -4.14 10.41
N LEU A 980 17.16 -5.42 10.11
CA LEU A 980 17.61 -6.40 11.10
C LEU A 980 18.97 -6.00 11.71
N LEU A 981 19.92 -5.55 10.89
CA LEU A 981 21.24 -5.15 11.38
C LEU A 981 21.21 -3.88 12.22
N GLU A 982 20.29 -2.95 11.98
CA GLU A 982 20.11 -1.79 12.87
C GLU A 982 19.82 -2.20 14.31
N ILE A 983 19.10 -3.30 14.53
CA ILE A 983 18.87 -3.85 15.88
C ILE A 983 20.20 -4.24 16.53
N VAL A 984 21.11 -4.86 15.78
CA VAL A 984 22.45 -5.22 16.26
C VAL A 984 23.27 -3.97 16.58
N GLY A 985 23.25 -2.96 15.69
CA GLY A 985 23.88 -1.67 15.91
C GLY A 985 23.35 -0.97 17.17
N THR A 986 22.03 -0.96 17.38
CA THR A 986 21.40 -0.44 18.59
C THR A 986 21.84 -1.19 19.84
N LEU A 987 21.90 -2.52 19.83
CA LEU A 987 22.42 -3.30 20.96
C LEU A 987 23.88 -2.96 21.28
N MET A 988 24.73 -2.74 20.27
CA MET A 988 26.09 -2.27 20.47
C MET A 988 26.13 -0.84 21.03
N ALA A 989 25.23 0.05 20.59
CA ALA A 989 25.15 1.43 21.05
C ALA A 989 24.67 1.55 22.50
N THR A 990 23.68 0.75 22.89
CA THR A 990 23.02 0.86 24.19
C THR A 990 23.66 -0.04 25.25
N HIS A 991 24.22 -1.19 24.87
CA HIS A 991 24.80 -2.19 25.79
C HIS A 991 26.20 -2.65 25.35
N PRO A 992 27.17 -1.73 25.08
CA PRO A 992 28.46 -2.09 24.48
C PRO A 992 29.27 -3.10 25.33
N LYS A 993 29.21 -2.98 26.66
CA LYS A 993 29.98 -3.84 27.58
C LYS A 993 29.35 -5.22 27.72
N GLU A 994 28.04 -5.27 27.85
CA GLU A 994 27.26 -6.50 27.90
C GLU A 994 27.40 -7.26 26.57
N PHE A 995 27.35 -6.56 25.43
CA PHE A 995 27.58 -7.13 24.10
C PHE A 995 28.95 -7.80 24.00
N LEU A 996 30.01 -7.10 24.40
CA LEU A 996 31.39 -7.60 24.35
C LEU A 996 31.67 -8.74 25.34
N ARG A 997 30.97 -8.81 26.48
CA ARG A 997 31.14 -9.89 27.47
C ARG A 997 30.30 -11.13 27.18
N SER A 998 29.34 -11.02 26.26
CA SER A 998 28.40 -12.08 25.93
C SER A 998 28.73 -12.76 24.60
N LYS A 999 27.96 -13.80 24.27
CA LYS A 999 28.07 -14.52 22.98
C LYS A 999 27.69 -13.67 21.76
N ALA A 1000 27.11 -12.49 21.95
CA ALA A 1000 26.81 -11.58 20.86
C ALA A 1000 28.07 -11.19 20.07
N SER A 1001 29.17 -10.92 20.78
CA SER A 1001 30.46 -10.59 20.17
C SER A 1001 31.06 -11.74 19.34
N GLU A 1002 30.94 -12.97 19.82
CA GLU A 1002 31.37 -14.17 19.11
C GLU A 1002 30.52 -14.40 17.85
N ALA A 1003 29.20 -14.21 17.94
CA ALA A 1003 28.28 -14.32 16.81
C ALA A 1003 28.57 -13.27 15.73
N ALA A 1004 28.74 -12.01 16.12
CA ALA A 1004 29.11 -10.93 15.19
C ALA A 1004 30.46 -11.22 14.50
N ALA A 1005 31.45 -11.70 15.25
CA ALA A 1005 32.74 -12.10 14.69
C ALA A 1005 32.61 -13.24 13.68
N ALA A 1006 31.83 -14.28 14.00
CA ALA A 1006 31.58 -15.42 13.12
C ALA A 1006 30.86 -14.98 11.83
N PHE A 1007 29.83 -14.12 11.97
CA PHE A 1007 29.08 -13.56 10.86
C PHE A 1007 29.99 -12.80 9.90
N VAL A 1008 30.80 -11.86 10.41
CA VAL A 1008 31.74 -11.08 9.58
C VAL A 1008 32.76 -11.99 8.89
N GLN A 1009 33.31 -12.99 9.57
CA GLN A 1009 34.24 -13.94 8.96
C GLN A 1009 33.60 -14.81 7.88
N GLN A 1010 32.32 -15.14 8.03
CA GLN A 1010 31.57 -15.93 7.05
C GLN A 1010 31.32 -15.12 5.78
N PHE A 1011 30.80 -13.91 5.92
CA PHE A 1011 30.25 -13.14 4.80
C PHE A 1011 31.22 -12.10 4.20
N LEU A 1012 32.31 -11.74 4.89
CA LEU A 1012 33.35 -10.83 4.38
C LEU A 1012 34.53 -11.56 3.71
N ARG A 1013 34.39 -12.85 3.37
CA ARG A 1013 35.44 -13.64 2.69
C ARG A 1013 35.72 -13.14 1.26
N GLU A 1014 36.84 -13.57 0.69
CA GLU A 1014 37.26 -13.08 -0.62
C GLU A 1014 36.30 -13.47 -1.75
N ASP A 1015 35.79 -14.69 -1.69
CA ASP A 1015 34.91 -15.36 -2.64
C ASP A 1015 33.41 -15.19 -2.35
N ALA A 1016 33.03 -14.41 -1.32
CA ALA A 1016 31.63 -14.12 -1.04
C ALA A 1016 31.02 -13.25 -2.16
N PRO A 1017 29.70 -13.36 -2.40
CA PRO A 1017 28.95 -12.37 -3.19
C PRO A 1017 29.14 -10.95 -2.62
N ASP A 1018 29.08 -9.94 -3.49
CA ASP A 1018 29.27 -8.55 -3.05
C ASP A 1018 28.11 -8.06 -2.16
N GLU A 1019 26.88 -8.56 -2.37
CA GLU A 1019 25.76 -8.38 -1.44
C GLU A 1019 26.10 -8.82 -0.01
N ASP A 1020 26.65 -10.03 0.14
CA ASP A 1020 27.01 -10.57 1.46
C ASP A 1020 28.10 -9.75 2.12
N LYS A 1021 29.08 -9.28 1.33
CA LYS A 1021 30.12 -8.39 1.82
C LYS A 1021 29.52 -7.08 2.32
N SER A 1022 28.56 -6.50 1.62
CA SER A 1022 27.94 -5.23 2.04
C SER A 1022 27.24 -5.37 3.40
N VAL A 1023 26.49 -6.45 3.61
CA VAL A 1023 25.80 -6.75 4.87
C VAL A 1023 26.81 -7.03 6.00
N ALA A 1024 27.91 -7.74 5.71
CA ALA A 1024 28.98 -7.95 6.69
C ALA A 1024 29.72 -6.66 7.05
N LEU A 1025 29.86 -5.72 6.11
CA LEU A 1025 30.47 -4.42 6.35
C LEU A 1025 29.60 -3.56 7.27
N TYR A 1026 28.28 -3.60 7.17
CA TYR A 1026 27.40 -2.88 8.11
C TYR A 1026 27.65 -3.29 9.57
N VAL A 1027 27.84 -4.59 9.84
CA VAL A 1027 28.24 -5.06 11.19
C VAL A 1027 29.62 -4.53 11.59
N CYS A 1028 30.56 -4.44 10.65
CA CYS A 1028 31.87 -3.86 10.91
C CYS A 1028 31.77 -2.37 11.24
N ASP A 1029 30.90 -1.66 10.53
CA ASP A 1029 30.65 -0.23 10.70
C ASP A 1029 30.02 0.04 12.08
N ASP A 1030 29.05 -0.78 12.51
CA ASP A 1030 28.47 -0.72 13.85
C ASP A 1030 29.51 -0.95 14.95
N ILE A 1031 30.40 -1.93 14.77
CA ILE A 1031 31.52 -2.17 15.71
C ILE A 1031 32.39 -0.91 15.82
N LEU A 1032 32.69 -0.24 14.70
CA LEU A 1032 33.53 0.96 14.67
C LEU A 1032 32.81 2.17 15.28
N GLN A 1033 31.53 2.35 14.96
CA GLN A 1033 30.72 3.50 15.38
C GLN A 1033 30.32 3.42 16.86
N HIS A 1034 29.91 2.24 17.32
CA HIS A 1034 29.26 2.07 18.62
C HIS A 1034 30.21 1.51 19.68
N LEU A 1035 31.02 0.49 19.36
CA LEU A 1035 31.95 -0.11 20.32
C LEU A 1035 33.28 0.66 20.40
N LYS A 1036 33.67 1.37 19.34
CA LYS A 1036 34.84 2.27 19.31
C LYS A 1036 36.11 1.60 19.88
N GLU A 1037 36.77 2.23 20.85
CA GLU A 1037 37.98 1.69 21.47
C GLU A 1037 37.77 0.36 22.21
N ASP A 1038 36.55 0.06 22.67
CA ASP A 1038 36.25 -1.22 23.33
C ASP A 1038 36.20 -2.38 22.30
N GLY A 1039 35.94 -2.09 21.03
CA GLY A 1039 35.87 -3.05 19.92
C GLY A 1039 37.22 -3.43 19.28
N LEU A 1040 38.34 -2.85 19.73
CA LEU A 1040 39.66 -3.02 19.10
C LEU A 1040 40.13 -4.47 18.96
N SER A 1041 39.68 -5.37 19.84
CA SER A 1041 40.00 -6.81 19.77
C SER A 1041 39.42 -7.50 18.54
N LEU A 1042 38.35 -6.96 17.95
CA LEU A 1042 37.66 -7.50 16.78
C LEU A 1042 38.24 -6.99 15.46
N TRP A 1043 38.93 -5.86 15.46
CA TRP A 1043 39.46 -5.22 14.26
C TRP A 1043 40.36 -6.11 13.40
N PRO A 1044 41.27 -6.94 13.97
CA PRO A 1044 42.10 -7.82 13.16
C PRO A 1044 41.31 -8.81 12.31
N LEU A 1045 40.04 -9.06 12.64
CA LEU A 1045 39.18 -10.00 11.92
C LEU A 1045 38.66 -9.41 10.59
N PHE A 1046 38.53 -8.09 10.48
CA PHE A 1046 37.85 -7.46 9.34
C PHE A 1046 38.58 -6.25 8.75
N MET A 1047 39.32 -5.46 9.52
CA MET A 1047 39.86 -4.16 9.10
C MET A 1047 40.72 -4.23 7.81
N PRO A 1048 41.65 -5.20 7.65
CA PRO A 1048 42.40 -5.32 6.39
C PRO A 1048 41.49 -5.58 5.18
N ARG A 1049 40.45 -6.38 5.36
CA ARG A 1049 39.51 -6.74 4.29
C ARG A 1049 38.55 -5.60 3.98
N LEU A 1050 38.09 -4.86 5.00
CA LEU A 1050 37.29 -3.64 4.85
C LEU A 1050 38.03 -2.62 3.97
N ILE A 1051 39.31 -2.35 4.26
CA ILE A 1051 40.12 -1.42 3.44
C ILE A 1051 40.34 -1.93 2.02
N GLN A 1052 40.42 -3.25 1.82
CA GLN A 1052 40.48 -3.85 0.49
C GLN A 1052 39.17 -3.66 -0.28
N CYS A 1053 38.02 -3.69 0.40
CA CYS A 1053 36.69 -3.53 -0.19
C CYS A 1053 36.46 -2.13 -0.80
N LEU A 1054 37.26 -1.12 -0.42
CA LEU A 1054 37.32 0.18 -1.13
C LEU A 1054 37.70 0.06 -2.61
N LEU A 1055 38.25 -1.08 -3.05
CA LEU A 1055 38.60 -1.32 -4.45
C LEU A 1055 37.52 -2.09 -5.21
N SER A 1056 36.40 -2.41 -4.55
CA SER A 1056 35.25 -3.09 -5.17
C SER A 1056 34.66 -2.28 -6.32
N SER A 1057 34.09 -2.97 -7.29
CA SER A 1057 33.26 -2.36 -8.33
C SER A 1057 31.79 -2.24 -7.93
N ASP A 1058 31.36 -2.98 -6.91
CA ASP A 1058 29.99 -2.89 -6.36
C ASP A 1058 29.86 -1.65 -5.47
N ALA A 1059 28.86 -0.81 -5.76
CA ALA A 1059 28.66 0.46 -5.08
C ALA A 1059 28.28 0.29 -3.60
N ARG A 1060 27.51 -0.75 -3.24
CA ARG A 1060 27.07 -1.03 -1.85
C ARG A 1060 28.28 -1.36 -0.99
N VAL A 1061 29.15 -2.24 -1.50
CA VAL A 1061 30.41 -2.62 -0.85
C VAL A 1061 31.33 -1.43 -0.70
N LEU A 1062 31.47 -0.60 -1.75
CA LEU A 1062 32.31 0.59 -1.71
C LEU A 1062 31.80 1.61 -0.68
N GLN A 1063 30.49 1.88 -0.67
CA GLN A 1063 29.85 2.80 0.26
C GLN A 1063 30.08 2.39 1.71
N ALA A 1064 29.77 1.13 2.06
CA ALA A 1064 29.96 0.59 3.40
C ALA A 1064 31.44 0.62 3.81
N ALA A 1065 32.36 0.18 2.93
CA ALA A 1065 33.79 0.23 3.24
C ALA A 1065 34.33 1.66 3.44
N ALA A 1066 33.82 2.63 2.67
CA ALA A 1066 34.18 4.04 2.84
C ALA A 1066 33.68 4.58 4.19
N TYR A 1067 32.43 4.28 4.55
CA TYR A 1067 31.86 4.64 5.84
C TYR A 1067 32.63 4.03 7.01
N GLY A 1068 32.99 2.75 6.94
CA GLY A 1068 33.85 2.09 7.93
C GLY A 1068 35.22 2.73 8.08
N VAL A 1069 35.88 3.11 6.98
CA VAL A 1069 37.15 3.85 7.05
C VAL A 1069 36.97 5.23 7.69
N GLN A 1070 35.87 5.91 7.40
CA GLN A 1070 35.50 7.16 8.05
C GLN A 1070 35.37 6.99 9.57
N GLN A 1071 34.60 6.01 10.04
CA GLN A 1071 34.43 5.73 11.47
C GLN A 1071 35.76 5.35 12.14
N GLY A 1072 36.58 4.52 11.47
CA GLY A 1072 37.91 4.16 11.94
C GLY A 1072 38.85 5.36 12.09
N ALA A 1073 38.87 6.26 11.09
CA ALA A 1073 39.73 7.44 11.09
C ALA A 1073 39.48 8.39 12.28
N LEU A 1074 38.24 8.45 12.79
CA LEU A 1074 37.89 9.25 13.97
C LEU A 1074 38.56 8.76 15.26
N LEU A 1075 38.97 7.50 15.32
CA LEU A 1075 39.67 6.87 16.46
C LEU A 1075 41.20 7.10 16.43
N GLN A 1076 41.68 7.92 15.48
CA GLN A 1076 43.02 8.48 15.39
C GLN A 1076 44.16 7.48 15.65
N GLN A 1077 44.67 7.42 16.89
CA GLN A 1077 45.83 6.61 17.25
C GLN A 1077 45.63 5.11 16.98
N ALA A 1078 44.40 4.60 17.13
CA ALA A 1078 44.07 3.21 16.85
C ALA A 1078 44.12 2.88 15.36
N PHE A 1079 43.70 3.81 14.51
CA PHE A 1079 43.63 3.62 13.06
C PHE A 1079 44.93 3.96 12.32
N GLN A 1080 45.91 4.56 13.02
CA GLN A 1080 47.23 4.91 12.46
C GLN A 1080 47.90 3.82 11.59
N PRO A 1081 47.87 2.51 11.94
CA PRO A 1081 48.49 1.46 11.11
C PRO A 1081 47.88 1.31 9.72
N PHE A 1082 46.65 1.79 9.51
CA PHE A 1082 45.86 1.58 8.31
C PHE A 1082 45.83 2.80 7.37
N VAL A 1083 46.24 3.97 7.86
CA VAL A 1083 46.10 5.27 7.17
C VAL A 1083 46.71 5.27 5.77
N GLN A 1084 47.91 4.71 5.59
CA GLN A 1084 48.59 4.72 4.28
C GLN A 1084 47.83 3.90 3.23
N GLU A 1085 47.32 2.73 3.62
CA GLU A 1085 46.58 1.85 2.70
C GLU A 1085 45.17 2.39 2.42
N ALA A 1086 44.49 2.88 3.45
CA ALA A 1086 43.20 3.54 3.32
C ALA A 1086 43.26 4.77 2.40
N ALA A 1087 44.25 5.66 2.60
CA ALA A 1087 44.43 6.84 1.75
C ALA A 1087 44.67 6.48 0.28
N LYS A 1088 45.50 5.46 0.02
CA LYS A 1088 45.77 4.95 -1.33
C LYS A 1088 44.51 4.39 -1.99
N ASN A 1089 43.73 3.59 -1.27
CA ASN A 1089 42.54 2.94 -1.82
C ASN A 1089 41.39 3.92 -2.01
N LEU A 1090 41.15 4.84 -1.06
CA LEU A 1090 40.18 5.93 -1.20
C LEU A 1090 40.50 6.83 -2.40
N LEU A 1091 41.78 7.22 -2.55
CA LEU A 1091 42.21 7.99 -3.72
C LEU A 1091 41.96 7.23 -5.03
N THR A 1092 42.15 5.91 -5.02
CA THR A 1092 41.88 5.08 -6.19
C THR A 1092 40.38 5.02 -6.50
N ALA A 1093 39.54 4.83 -5.49
CA ALA A 1093 38.09 4.77 -5.62
C ALA A 1093 37.48 6.09 -6.11
N VAL A 1094 37.86 7.21 -5.48
CA VAL A 1094 37.33 8.54 -5.81
C VAL A 1094 37.74 8.98 -7.22
N ASN A 1095 38.91 8.55 -7.71
CA ASN A 1095 39.38 8.87 -9.07
C ASN A 1095 38.79 7.94 -10.15
N ARG A 1096 38.31 6.75 -9.78
CA ARG A 1096 37.58 5.86 -10.70
C ARG A 1096 36.13 6.32 -10.90
N SER A 1097 35.57 6.99 -9.90
CA SER A 1097 34.19 7.48 -9.90
C SER A 1097 34.00 8.50 -11.04
N GLN A 1098 33.19 8.13 -12.03
CA GLN A 1098 32.82 9.02 -13.13
C GLN A 1098 31.51 9.73 -12.81
N LYS A 1099 31.16 10.77 -13.58
CA LYS A 1099 29.81 11.36 -13.50
C LYS A 1099 28.78 10.29 -13.86
N THR A 1100 28.12 9.75 -12.86
CA THR A 1100 27.04 8.78 -12.99
C THR A 1100 25.69 9.45 -12.77
N LYS A 1101 24.63 8.86 -13.33
CA LYS A 1101 23.24 9.20 -13.01
C LYS A 1101 22.65 8.20 -12.01
N ASN A 1102 23.37 7.12 -11.69
CA ASN A 1102 22.93 6.13 -10.73
C ASN A 1102 23.07 6.71 -9.32
N LYS A 1103 21.93 6.85 -8.61
CA LYS A 1103 21.88 7.38 -7.24
C LYS A 1103 22.79 6.56 -6.31
N MET A 1104 22.74 5.22 -6.35
CA MET A 1104 23.56 4.36 -5.47
C MET A 1104 25.07 4.51 -5.73
N GLU A 1105 25.50 4.56 -7.00
CA GLU A 1105 26.91 4.82 -7.34
C GLU A 1105 27.35 6.23 -6.91
N GLN A 1106 26.46 7.22 -7.04
CA GLN A 1106 26.73 8.58 -6.59
C GLN A 1106 26.82 8.65 -5.06
N ALA A 1107 25.97 7.94 -4.32
CA ALA A 1107 26.03 7.84 -2.85
C ALA A 1107 27.34 7.16 -2.38
N ALA A 1108 27.77 6.10 -3.07
CA ALA A 1108 29.06 5.45 -2.81
C ALA A 1108 30.24 6.40 -3.08
N THR A 1109 30.16 7.19 -4.16
CA THR A 1109 31.15 8.23 -4.48
C THR A 1109 31.18 9.31 -3.40
N ASP A 1110 30.01 9.74 -2.93
CA ASP A 1110 29.87 10.77 -1.91
C ASP A 1110 30.47 10.32 -0.58
N ASN A 1111 30.18 9.09 -0.14
CA ASN A 1111 30.77 8.47 1.05
C ASN A 1111 32.28 8.30 0.91
N THR A 1112 32.77 7.90 -0.26
CA THR A 1112 34.22 7.81 -0.54
C THR A 1112 34.89 9.18 -0.43
N ALA A 1113 34.25 10.23 -0.94
CA ALA A 1113 34.74 11.60 -0.84
C ALA A 1113 34.69 12.11 0.61
N ALA A 1114 33.64 11.79 1.37
CA ALA A 1114 33.50 12.13 2.79
C ALA A 1114 34.61 11.48 3.63
N ALA A 1115 34.83 10.17 3.46
CA ALA A 1115 35.90 9.43 4.13
C ALA A 1115 37.29 9.97 3.80
N LEU A 1116 37.54 10.38 2.55
CA LEU A 1116 38.78 11.03 2.16
C LEU A 1116 38.97 12.40 2.85
N GLY A 1117 37.88 13.18 2.98
CA GLY A 1117 37.85 14.44 3.70
C GLY A 1117 38.18 14.28 5.18
N ASP A 1118 37.60 13.29 5.86
CA ASP A 1118 37.88 13.00 7.26
C ASP A 1118 39.31 12.50 7.49
N LEU A 1119 39.83 11.69 6.58
CA LEU A 1119 41.22 11.23 6.64
C LEU A 1119 42.20 12.42 6.51
N LEU A 1120 41.92 13.36 5.61
CA LEU A 1120 42.66 14.63 5.50
C LEU A 1120 42.52 15.50 6.76
N ARG A 1121 41.33 15.56 7.35
CA ARG A 1121 41.06 16.31 8.58
C ARG A 1121 41.86 15.76 9.76
N CYS A 1122 41.86 14.45 9.95
CA CYS A 1122 42.50 13.78 11.09
C CYS A 1122 44.02 13.66 10.93
N TYR A 1123 44.51 13.32 9.73
CA TYR A 1123 45.91 12.95 9.52
C TYR A 1123 46.67 13.87 8.56
N GLY A 1124 45.99 14.78 7.87
CA GLY A 1124 46.60 15.62 6.83
C GLY A 1124 47.79 16.44 7.32
N GLY A 1125 47.80 16.88 8.58
CA GLY A 1125 48.94 17.60 9.18
C GLY A 1125 50.20 16.75 9.40
N SER A 1126 50.07 15.42 9.37
CA SER A 1126 51.17 14.45 9.53
C SER A 1126 51.66 13.83 8.22
N MET A 1127 50.94 14.08 7.12
CA MET A 1127 51.26 13.55 5.79
C MET A 1127 52.37 14.34 5.10
N HIS A 1128 53.03 13.72 4.11
CA HIS A 1128 53.95 14.43 3.24
C HIS A 1128 53.20 15.42 2.34
N GLU A 1129 53.83 16.57 2.06
CA GLU A 1129 53.20 17.68 1.30
C GLU A 1129 52.68 17.26 -0.07
N GLU A 1130 53.39 16.35 -0.77
CA GLU A 1130 52.96 15.83 -2.07
C GLU A 1130 51.72 14.94 -1.97
N GLU A 1131 51.68 14.06 -0.97
CA GLU A 1131 50.55 13.17 -0.70
C GLU A 1131 49.31 13.99 -0.31
N GLN A 1132 49.48 14.90 0.65
CA GLN A 1132 48.43 15.83 1.10
C GLN A 1132 47.83 16.62 -0.08
N ARG A 1133 48.67 17.15 -0.98
CA ARG A 1133 48.22 17.90 -2.16
C ARG A 1133 47.38 17.05 -3.10
N VAL A 1134 47.77 15.79 -3.33
CA VAL A 1134 47.04 14.88 -4.23
C VAL A 1134 45.68 14.52 -3.65
N LEU A 1135 45.62 14.15 -2.37
CA LEU A 1135 44.37 13.81 -1.69
C LEU A 1135 43.43 15.03 -1.62
N LEU A 1136 43.94 16.21 -1.28
CA LEU A 1136 43.15 17.45 -1.23
C LEU A 1136 42.56 17.81 -2.60
N SER A 1137 43.34 17.68 -3.67
CA SER A 1137 42.86 17.93 -5.04
C SER A 1137 41.74 16.97 -5.44
N ALA A 1138 41.84 15.70 -5.05
CA ALA A 1138 40.82 14.70 -5.33
C ALA A 1138 39.53 14.96 -4.53
N TRP A 1139 39.66 15.31 -3.25
CA TRP A 1139 38.52 15.64 -2.39
C TRP A 1139 37.75 16.88 -2.90
N LEU A 1140 38.43 18.00 -3.14
CA LEU A 1140 37.79 19.22 -3.67
C LEU A 1140 37.19 19.05 -5.07
N GLY A 1141 37.72 18.09 -5.85
CA GLY A 1141 37.18 17.72 -7.17
C GLY A 1141 35.82 17.03 -7.10
N ASN A 1142 35.52 16.36 -6.00
CA ASN A 1142 34.29 15.59 -5.82
C ASN A 1142 33.19 16.32 -5.01
N LEU A 1143 33.49 17.48 -4.42
CA LEU A 1143 32.48 18.34 -3.78
C LEU A 1143 31.76 19.26 -4.81
N PRO A 1144 30.52 19.73 -4.55
CA PRO A 1144 29.65 19.30 -3.45
C PRO A 1144 29.23 17.84 -3.59
N LEU A 1145 28.91 17.21 -2.45
CA LEU A 1145 28.20 15.93 -2.46
C LEU A 1145 26.80 16.14 -3.03
N LYS A 1146 26.22 15.10 -3.63
CA LYS A 1146 25.06 15.24 -4.53
C LYS A 1146 23.92 14.27 -4.26
N GLN A 1147 24.15 13.23 -3.47
CA GLN A 1147 23.20 12.18 -3.21
C GLN A 1147 23.08 11.86 -1.73
N ASP A 1148 24.19 11.70 -1.01
CA ASP A 1148 24.13 11.47 0.43
C ASP A 1148 23.99 12.80 1.17
N GLU A 1149 22.75 13.15 1.54
CA GLU A 1149 22.42 14.42 2.18
C GLU A 1149 23.03 14.55 3.58
N THR A 1150 23.05 13.46 4.35
CA THR A 1150 23.59 13.44 5.72
C THR A 1150 25.09 13.71 5.69
N GLU A 1151 25.82 12.95 4.87
CA GLU A 1151 27.26 13.16 4.67
C GLU A 1151 27.54 14.49 3.97
N GLY A 1152 26.67 14.91 3.06
CA GLY A 1152 26.74 16.19 2.38
C GLY A 1152 26.69 17.36 3.35
N LEU A 1153 25.64 17.45 4.17
CA LEU A 1153 25.50 18.49 5.19
C LEU A 1153 26.71 18.51 6.13
N ARG A 1154 27.14 17.34 6.61
CA ARG A 1154 28.30 17.19 7.50
C ARG A 1154 29.59 17.72 6.85
N MET A 1155 29.87 17.31 5.61
CA MET A 1155 31.04 17.72 4.86
C MET A 1155 31.01 19.20 4.48
N HIS A 1156 29.86 19.74 4.11
CA HIS A 1156 29.72 21.15 3.76
C HIS A 1156 29.86 22.07 5.00
N LYS A 1157 29.35 21.66 6.17
CA LYS A 1157 29.63 22.35 7.45
C LYS A 1157 31.12 22.32 7.79
N PHE A 1158 31.77 21.17 7.68
CA PHE A 1158 33.21 21.06 7.86
C PHE A 1158 33.99 21.99 6.89
N LEU A 1159 33.57 22.07 5.63
CA LEU A 1159 34.15 22.97 4.65
C LEU A 1159 34.00 24.44 5.07
N MET A 1160 32.81 24.82 5.55
CA MET A 1160 32.52 26.17 6.02
C MET A 1160 33.37 26.54 7.25
N GLU A 1161 33.44 25.64 8.24
CA GLU A 1161 34.31 25.80 9.42
C GLU A 1161 35.78 25.99 9.01
N ALA A 1162 36.28 25.19 8.07
CA ALA A 1162 37.65 25.28 7.58
C ALA A 1162 37.94 26.63 6.90
N VAL A 1163 36.99 27.19 6.16
CA VAL A 1163 37.09 28.53 5.55
C VAL A 1163 37.13 29.61 6.64
N LEU A 1164 36.20 29.57 7.60
CA LEU A 1164 36.13 30.55 8.69
C LEU A 1164 37.38 30.54 9.58
N GLN A 1165 37.97 29.36 9.81
CA GLN A 1165 39.17 29.18 10.62
C GLN A 1165 40.49 29.46 9.88
N ASN A 1166 40.44 29.88 8.61
CA ASN A 1166 41.63 30.04 7.76
C ASN A 1166 42.52 28.78 7.70
N ASN A 1167 41.91 27.60 7.55
CA ASN A 1167 42.63 26.33 7.53
C ASN A 1167 43.61 26.28 6.33
N ALA A 1168 44.91 26.28 6.63
CA ALA A 1168 45.98 26.35 5.63
C ALA A 1168 46.03 25.14 4.68
N VAL A 1169 45.56 23.97 5.12
CA VAL A 1169 45.48 22.77 4.29
C VAL A 1169 44.36 22.93 3.27
N VAL A 1170 43.14 23.26 3.71
CA VAL A 1170 41.96 23.34 2.83
C VAL A 1170 42.04 24.53 1.86
N LEU A 1171 42.45 25.71 2.36
CA LEU A 1171 42.56 26.92 1.54
C LEU A 1171 43.70 26.84 0.51
N GLY A 1172 44.70 25.99 0.77
CA GLY A 1172 45.92 25.92 -0.04
C GLY A 1172 46.79 27.18 0.09
N PRO A 1173 47.98 27.17 -0.52
CA PRO A 1173 48.88 28.32 -0.48
C PRO A 1173 48.20 29.57 -1.07
N ASN A 1174 48.28 30.69 -0.35
CA ASN A 1174 47.65 31.98 -0.69
C ASN A 1174 46.13 31.93 -0.91
N ALA A 1175 45.41 31.00 -0.25
CA ALA A 1175 43.97 30.81 -0.43
C ALA A 1175 43.57 30.52 -1.89
N SER A 1176 44.43 29.83 -2.63
CA SER A 1176 44.23 29.48 -4.05
C SER A 1176 42.98 28.65 -4.30
N ASN A 1177 42.47 27.91 -3.30
CA ASN A 1177 41.25 27.12 -3.42
C ASN A 1177 39.97 27.91 -3.12
N LEU A 1178 40.06 29.14 -2.58
CA LEU A 1178 38.89 29.92 -2.15
C LEU A 1178 37.81 30.09 -3.23
N PRO A 1179 38.12 30.35 -4.52
CA PRO A 1179 37.10 30.41 -5.57
C PRO A 1179 36.26 29.13 -5.70
N ARG A 1180 36.90 27.97 -5.59
CA ARG A 1180 36.23 26.66 -5.69
C ARG A 1180 35.37 26.39 -4.46
N LEU A 1181 35.84 26.77 -3.28
CA LEU A 1181 35.10 26.64 -2.02
C LEU A 1181 33.81 27.48 -2.04
N LEU A 1182 33.89 28.72 -2.52
CA LEU A 1182 32.71 29.57 -2.70
C LEU A 1182 31.73 28.98 -3.72
N GLN A 1183 32.22 28.38 -4.81
CA GLN A 1183 31.35 27.71 -5.77
C GLN A 1183 30.54 26.57 -5.13
N ILE A 1184 31.20 25.72 -4.33
CA ILE A 1184 30.57 24.60 -3.62
C ILE A 1184 29.49 25.13 -2.65
N LEU A 1185 29.82 26.11 -1.81
CA LEU A 1185 28.89 26.71 -0.85
C LEU A 1185 27.71 27.41 -1.53
N CYS A 1186 27.92 28.07 -2.68
CA CYS A 1186 26.84 28.66 -3.46
C CYS A 1186 25.90 27.60 -4.04
N ALA A 1187 26.44 26.44 -4.45
CA ALA A 1187 25.66 25.36 -5.05
C ALA A 1187 24.67 24.74 -4.06
N VAL A 1188 25.06 24.60 -2.79
CA VAL A 1188 24.27 23.93 -1.74
C VAL A 1188 23.32 24.87 -0.98
N TYR A 1189 23.37 26.18 -1.21
CA TYR A 1189 22.51 27.14 -0.50
C TYR A 1189 21.02 26.87 -0.74
N ARG A 1190 20.21 26.74 0.31
CA ARG A 1190 18.77 26.41 0.23
C ARG A 1190 18.50 25.19 -0.66
N THR A 1191 19.24 24.12 -0.39
CA THR A 1191 18.98 22.75 -0.88
C THR A 1191 19.04 21.82 0.30
N ASP A 1192 18.67 20.56 0.11
CA ASP A 1192 18.66 19.52 1.15
C ASP A 1192 20.06 19.25 1.74
N PHE A 1193 21.11 19.58 0.98
CA PHE A 1193 22.51 19.56 1.43
C PHE A 1193 22.94 20.72 2.35
N SER A 1194 21.99 21.48 2.90
CA SER A 1194 22.21 22.62 3.81
C SER A 1194 21.07 22.80 4.82
N ASP A 1195 21.38 23.29 6.02
CA ASP A 1195 20.36 23.68 7.01
C ASP A 1195 20.30 25.20 7.21
N SER A 1196 19.39 25.68 8.05
CA SER A 1196 19.21 27.11 8.33
C SER A 1196 20.50 27.77 8.81
N ASP A 1197 21.26 27.07 9.65
CA ASP A 1197 22.51 27.56 10.21
C ASP A 1197 23.58 27.73 9.14
N LEU A 1198 23.80 26.69 8.32
CA LEU A 1198 24.75 26.74 7.22
C LEU A 1198 24.35 27.80 6.18
N ASN A 1199 23.05 27.94 5.89
CA ASN A 1199 22.56 28.94 4.95
C ASN A 1199 22.83 30.38 5.43
N GLU A 1200 22.63 30.65 6.72
CA GLU A 1200 22.96 31.94 7.33
C GLU A 1200 24.47 32.22 7.32
N GLU A 1201 25.30 31.20 7.57
CA GLU A 1201 26.75 31.32 7.49
C GLU A 1201 27.22 31.60 6.05
N ILE A 1202 26.68 30.89 5.05
CA ILE A 1202 26.94 31.14 3.64
C ILE A 1202 26.59 32.59 3.30
N LYS A 1203 25.39 33.06 3.67
CA LYS A 1203 24.97 34.44 3.41
C LYS A 1203 25.94 35.46 4.02
N LYS A 1204 26.33 35.27 5.29
CA LYS A 1204 27.30 36.12 5.98
C LYS A 1204 28.66 36.13 5.30
N LEU A 1205 29.18 34.97 4.90
CA LEU A 1205 30.47 34.83 4.22
C LEU A 1205 30.48 35.62 2.91
N PHE A 1206 29.47 35.41 2.05
CA PHE A 1206 29.36 36.10 0.77
C PHE A 1206 29.20 37.62 0.95
N ALA A 1207 28.39 38.06 1.91
CA ALA A 1207 28.25 39.48 2.23
C ALA A 1207 29.55 40.12 2.74
N GLN A 1208 30.29 39.43 3.63
CA GLN A 1208 31.57 39.89 4.15
C GLN A 1208 32.63 40.02 3.04
N ILE A 1209 32.73 39.05 2.14
CA ILE A 1209 33.65 39.09 1.00
C ILE A 1209 33.26 40.21 0.02
N ASN A 1210 31.96 40.42 -0.20
CA ASN A 1210 31.46 41.51 -1.04
C ASN A 1210 31.80 42.90 -0.44
N ALA A 1211 31.77 43.02 0.89
CA ALA A 1211 32.03 44.27 1.61
C ALA A 1211 33.52 44.56 1.88
N SER A 1212 34.37 43.53 1.98
CA SER A 1212 35.76 43.66 2.48
C SER A 1212 36.77 44.17 1.45
N GLY A 1213 36.50 44.03 0.14
CA GLY A 1213 37.34 44.60 -0.93
C GLY A 1213 38.80 44.08 -0.99
N GLN A 1214 39.13 42.95 -0.36
CA GLN A 1214 40.47 42.33 -0.38
C GLN A 1214 40.43 40.80 -0.56
N PRO A 1215 41.45 40.17 -1.19
CA PRO A 1215 42.40 40.71 -2.17
C PRO A 1215 41.83 40.73 -3.60
N ALA A 1216 40.65 40.13 -3.82
CA ALA A 1216 39.93 40.12 -5.09
C ALA A 1216 38.44 40.44 -4.82
N PRO A 1217 37.76 41.26 -5.66
CA PRO A 1217 36.32 41.49 -5.53
C PRO A 1217 35.56 40.15 -5.59
N LEU A 1218 34.44 40.01 -4.88
CA LEU A 1218 33.58 38.82 -4.96
C LEU A 1218 33.28 38.43 -6.42
N ALA A 1219 33.06 39.42 -7.29
CA ALA A 1219 32.88 39.24 -8.72
C ALA A 1219 34.06 38.53 -9.43
N ALA A 1220 35.30 38.75 -8.99
CA ALA A 1220 36.49 38.09 -9.53
C ALA A 1220 36.65 36.66 -9.01
N LEU A 1221 36.27 36.40 -7.75
CA LEU A 1221 36.26 35.05 -7.17
C LEU A 1221 35.18 34.16 -7.79
N CYS A 1222 34.04 34.76 -8.17
CA CYS A 1222 32.89 34.05 -8.74
C CYS A 1222 32.82 34.12 -10.29
N GLN A 1223 33.90 34.55 -10.96
CA GLN A 1223 33.87 34.77 -12.42
C GLN A 1223 33.57 33.51 -13.25
N ASN A 1224 33.82 32.33 -12.69
CA ASN A 1224 33.63 31.03 -13.35
C ASN A 1224 32.29 30.36 -12.99
N PHE A 1225 31.40 31.03 -12.25
CA PHE A 1225 30.08 30.49 -11.92
C PHE A 1225 29.21 30.38 -13.19
N THR A 1226 28.49 29.27 -13.32
CA THR A 1226 27.48 29.00 -14.34
C THR A 1226 26.28 29.96 -14.23
N ALA A 1227 25.43 30.03 -15.26
CA ALA A 1227 24.23 30.88 -15.23
C ALA A 1227 23.28 30.55 -14.06
N LYS A 1228 23.14 29.26 -13.71
CA LYS A 1228 22.35 28.81 -12.55
C LYS A 1228 22.97 29.30 -11.23
N GLU A 1229 24.28 29.12 -11.06
CA GLU A 1229 25.02 29.59 -9.88
C GLU A 1229 24.99 31.13 -9.76
N GLN A 1230 25.05 31.87 -10.87
CA GLN A 1230 24.93 33.33 -10.88
C GLN A 1230 23.53 33.81 -10.42
N LYS A 1231 22.44 33.15 -10.86
CA LYS A 1231 21.09 33.42 -10.34
C LYS A 1231 21.01 33.13 -8.84
N LYS A 1232 21.61 32.02 -8.40
CA LYS A 1232 21.63 31.60 -6.99
C LYS A 1232 22.43 32.57 -6.12
N LEU A 1233 23.58 33.04 -6.59
CA LEU A 1233 24.36 34.11 -5.98
C LEU A 1233 23.55 35.40 -5.80
N GLN A 1234 22.76 35.80 -6.81
CA GLN A 1234 21.86 36.95 -6.67
C GLN A 1234 20.78 36.73 -5.61
N LYS A 1235 20.26 35.51 -5.45
CA LYS A 1235 19.33 35.17 -4.36
C LYS A 1235 20.03 35.26 -2.99
N ILE A 1236 21.26 34.78 -2.85
CA ILE A 1236 22.04 34.84 -1.59
C ILE A 1236 22.31 36.29 -1.16
N LEU A 1237 22.62 37.17 -2.13
CA LEU A 1237 22.96 38.58 -1.88
C LEU A 1237 21.74 39.47 -1.65
N LYS A 1238 20.51 38.99 -1.93
CA LYS A 1238 19.26 39.64 -1.57
C LYS A 1238 18.88 39.26 -0.13
#